data_AF-A0A6N2W1X6-F1
#
_entry.id   AF-A0A6N2W1X6-F1
#
_cell.length_a   1.000
_cell.length_b   1.000
_cell.length_c   1.000
_cell.angle_alpha   90.00
_cell.angle_beta   90.00
_cell.angle_gamma   90.00
#
_symmetry.space_group_name_H-M   'P 1'
#
loop_
_entity.id
_entity.type
_entity.pdbx_description
1 polymer ?
#
loop_
_entity_poly.entity_id
_entity_poly.type
_entity_poly.pdbx_seq_one_letter_code
_entity_poly.pdbx_strand_id
1 'polypeptide(L)'
;MKHRFFKRLEETFSLDRHFSVKSKHIFNSLCTLFIIFALIYTLLLLFSLYRLDYTLAPHGIIFRTVSLLFPPLLWIAGTGTSHLTFHRHKLYFFILVSVFEILLLTGVLFQLLSVLFLPHILAIHTDEFFTKRMVLFLARITTQLPLGGFIFLALKYLFHSIQDEKSKAILLTFKITNILSKKQKEQCISYPLSIAKDMNSGKTIVISEKDRYLHTLVDGTSGTGKTSSTLLPAIKNDLNTRCKAEILQFKILRPLLESGRLIYSSKDNFFSINNCSPADDLDTSEKIKISEELESLRLKHPVCGITVLAPDDSLCDDVARLCDARKIPYHRIDGTRDANGNQKSNWTGLNPFYISPLLNKDQKHQAIVKKAVVFSDVMQVITDLKGKADSYFTGLNRQMIANLSILVMNTIPALYRRQATPADLQALINNFDLLPEHVSKLEILDRSTQRYTFIIQYIKEDLLGKGRIKMEDQSRGTRNIINEFLLMPYSKEIYCSQTSIDFDRALMNSEVTLCNYDLASGDSNAIAFGLFFLLSFNNAVLSRPGTENTRTAHFFYIDELPVLLHSSLEKNFSLFRKFRVAMFCAIQTLDQFEKNELTKYLKGVVLGSAHLFVFGRSSLSDMEIFSAMAGTEDKIEEQNATSETPLSGDSPTLSYSSREVPTQKNRVEEIDIRLRDFQEITLFTTRDGRPLPPIHAKVSFLKENDWKPASTQTATVIDDFLSSHKTFSSSEETSVFAEDIFKNHKSIVSSYLSKKQPVSIKKNESQPNSPQSDIEGSPSLPDGSETIDDLFQK
;
A
#
# COMPACT_ATOMS: atom_id res chain seq x y z
N MET A 1 -35.47 2.21 17.42
CA MET A 1 -34.99 2.38 18.82
C MET A 1 -33.74 1.55 19.13
N LYS A 2 -33.68 0.24 18.78
CA LYS A 2 -32.47 -0.62 18.88
C LYS A 2 -31.20 0.03 18.28
N HIS A 3 -31.32 0.68 17.13
CA HIS A 3 -30.16 1.27 16.45
C HIS A 3 -29.54 2.50 17.16
N ARG A 4 -30.34 3.27 17.91
CA ARG A 4 -29.85 4.45 18.67
C ARG A 4 -29.15 4.06 19.97
N PHE A 5 -29.60 2.99 20.63
CA PHE A 5 -28.99 2.49 21.86
C PHE A 5 -27.58 1.92 21.59
N PHE A 6 -27.44 1.08 20.57
CA PHE A 6 -26.14 0.56 20.13
C PHE A 6 -25.20 1.68 19.65
N LYS A 7 -25.73 2.71 18.97
CA LYS A 7 -24.95 3.88 18.53
C LYS A 7 -24.36 4.68 19.71
N ARG A 8 -25.13 4.90 20.79
CA ARG A 8 -24.64 5.57 22.00
C ARG A 8 -23.61 4.73 22.76
N LEU A 9 -23.81 3.40 22.81
CA LEU A 9 -22.80 2.48 23.37
C LEU A 9 -21.48 2.56 22.59
N GLU A 10 -21.54 2.56 21.27
CA GLU A 10 -20.38 2.66 20.38
C GLU A 10 -19.63 4.00 20.54
N GLU A 11 -20.33 5.13 20.60
CA GLU A 11 -19.73 6.45 20.86
C GLU A 11 -18.98 6.48 22.21
N THR A 12 -19.51 5.78 23.21
CA THR A 12 -18.91 5.68 24.56
C THR A 12 -17.70 4.73 24.60
N PHE A 13 -17.59 3.78 23.67
CA PHE A 13 -16.55 2.75 23.61
C PHE A 13 -15.54 2.92 22.45
N SER A 14 -15.65 4.00 21.68
CA SER A 14 -14.76 4.28 20.55
C SER A 14 -13.33 4.69 20.96
N LEU A 15 -12.38 4.28 20.14
CA LEU A 15 -10.94 4.22 20.40
C LEU A 15 -10.20 5.54 20.11
N ASP A 16 -10.73 6.68 20.58
CA ASP A 16 -9.94 7.92 20.69
C ASP A 16 -9.13 7.88 21.99
N ARG A 17 -7.81 8.14 21.93
CA ARG A 17 -6.90 8.01 23.11
C ARG A 17 -7.38 8.80 24.34
N HIS A 18 -8.05 9.94 24.15
CA HIS A 18 -8.63 10.73 25.24
C HIS A 18 -9.98 10.16 25.77
N PHE A 19 -10.79 9.52 24.92
CA PHE A 19 -12.04 8.88 25.31
C PHE A 19 -11.83 7.47 25.90
N SER A 20 -10.75 6.79 25.51
CA SER A 20 -10.39 5.45 25.96
C SER A 20 -10.21 5.34 27.47
N VAL A 21 -9.72 6.38 28.14
CA VAL A 21 -9.55 6.39 29.60
C VAL A 21 -10.91 6.47 30.29
N LYS A 22 -11.76 7.42 29.87
CA LYS A 22 -13.10 7.62 30.45
C LYS A 22 -14.02 6.43 30.20
N SER A 23 -13.94 5.85 29.00
CA SER A 23 -14.64 4.62 28.60
C SER A 23 -14.25 3.39 29.42
N LYS A 24 -12.94 3.23 29.70
CA LYS A 24 -12.41 2.15 30.53
C LYS A 24 -12.89 2.22 31.98
N HIS A 25 -12.95 3.42 32.55
CA HIS A 25 -13.52 3.62 33.88
C HIS A 25 -15.00 3.25 33.93
N ILE A 26 -15.79 3.68 32.94
CA ILE A 26 -17.21 3.35 32.85
C ILE A 26 -17.43 1.83 32.73
N PHE A 27 -16.67 1.15 31.87
CA PHE A 27 -16.76 -0.31 31.73
C PHE A 27 -16.46 -1.03 33.03
N ASN A 28 -15.36 -0.66 33.69
CA ASN A 28 -14.96 -1.27 34.94
C ASN A 28 -15.99 -1.03 36.05
N SER A 29 -16.57 0.18 36.13
CA SER A 29 -17.65 0.49 37.07
C SER A 29 -18.91 -0.36 36.81
N LEU A 30 -19.28 -0.57 35.54
CA LEU A 30 -20.41 -1.44 35.18
C LEU A 30 -20.13 -2.92 35.51
N CYS A 31 -18.91 -3.40 35.29
CA CYS A 31 -18.50 -4.75 35.68
C CYS A 31 -18.51 -4.93 37.21
N THR A 32 -18.03 -3.95 37.98
CA THR A 32 -18.10 -4.01 39.45
C THR A 32 -19.53 -3.99 39.95
N LEU A 33 -20.40 -3.17 39.35
CA LEU A 33 -21.82 -3.13 39.67
C LEU A 33 -22.48 -4.48 39.38
N PHE A 34 -22.17 -5.11 38.24
CA PHE A 34 -22.66 -6.44 37.89
C PHE A 34 -22.22 -7.50 38.92
N ILE A 35 -20.96 -7.51 39.34
CA ILE A 35 -20.45 -8.49 40.33
C ILE A 35 -21.16 -8.31 41.68
N ILE A 36 -21.29 -7.06 42.16
CA ILE A 36 -22.01 -6.75 43.41
C ILE A 36 -23.46 -7.21 43.32
N PHE A 37 -24.12 -6.89 42.21
CA PHE A 37 -25.50 -7.29 41.95
C PHE A 37 -25.68 -8.82 41.91
N ALA A 38 -24.78 -9.53 41.21
CA ALA A 38 -24.80 -10.99 41.15
C ALA A 38 -24.63 -11.61 42.54
N LEU A 39 -23.75 -11.04 43.38
CA LEU A 39 -23.55 -11.49 44.76
C LEU A 39 -24.79 -11.27 45.62
N ILE A 40 -25.40 -10.07 45.56
CA ILE A 40 -26.64 -9.76 46.28
C ILE A 40 -27.77 -10.71 45.86
N TYR A 41 -27.97 -10.91 44.56
CA TYR A 41 -29.00 -11.82 44.06
C TYR A 41 -28.77 -13.26 44.52
N THR A 42 -27.53 -13.73 44.50
CA THR A 42 -27.18 -15.08 44.97
C THR A 42 -27.51 -15.25 46.45
N LEU A 43 -27.19 -14.26 47.29
CA LEU A 43 -27.54 -14.27 48.72
C LEU A 43 -29.06 -14.28 48.94
N LEU A 44 -29.80 -13.46 48.20
CA LEU A 44 -31.27 -13.42 48.27
C LEU A 44 -31.90 -14.75 47.84
N LEU A 45 -31.39 -15.37 46.78
CA LEU A 45 -31.85 -16.67 46.31
C LEU A 45 -31.57 -17.77 47.35
N LEU A 46 -30.38 -17.79 47.95
CA LEU A 46 -30.04 -18.73 49.02
C LEU A 46 -30.96 -18.56 50.25
N PHE A 47 -31.25 -17.32 50.63
CA PHE A 47 -32.15 -17.02 51.74
C PHE A 47 -33.60 -17.42 51.44
N SER A 48 -34.04 -17.20 50.20
CA SER A 48 -35.35 -17.62 49.69
C SER A 48 -35.50 -19.14 49.69
N LEU A 49 -34.48 -19.88 49.28
CA LEU A 49 -34.43 -21.34 49.35
C LEU A 49 -34.44 -21.85 50.79
N TYR A 50 -33.70 -21.20 51.70
CA TYR A 50 -33.66 -21.60 53.11
C TYR A 50 -35.00 -21.42 53.82
N ARG A 51 -35.67 -20.28 53.60
CA ARG A 51 -36.97 -19.94 54.21
C ARG A 51 -38.17 -20.55 53.49
N LEU A 52 -37.99 -21.19 52.33
CA LEU A 52 -39.09 -21.65 51.46
C LEU A 52 -40.06 -20.52 51.09
N ASP A 53 -39.54 -19.32 50.94
CA ASP A 53 -40.33 -18.14 50.64
C ASP A 53 -39.78 -17.49 49.38
N TYR A 54 -40.53 -17.66 48.29
CA TYR A 54 -40.17 -17.14 46.97
C TYR A 54 -40.32 -15.61 46.89
N THR A 55 -41.03 -14.95 47.81
CA THR A 55 -41.24 -13.49 47.74
C THR A 55 -39.99 -12.67 48.05
N LEU A 56 -38.99 -13.28 48.69
CA LEU A 56 -37.73 -12.65 49.10
C LEU A 56 -36.79 -12.38 47.93
N ALA A 57 -36.94 -13.08 46.81
CA ALA A 57 -36.16 -12.86 45.61
C ALA A 57 -36.92 -11.94 44.63
N PRO A 58 -36.24 -10.97 43.99
CA PRO A 58 -36.88 -10.06 43.05
C PRO A 58 -37.44 -10.82 41.83
N HIS A 59 -38.75 -10.73 41.62
CA HIS A 59 -39.46 -11.52 40.60
C HIS A 59 -40.23 -10.67 39.57
N GLY A 60 -40.07 -9.34 39.61
CA GLY A 60 -40.68 -8.46 38.63
C GLY A 60 -40.26 -8.82 37.20
N ILE A 61 -41.22 -8.80 36.27
CA ILE A 61 -40.98 -9.11 34.85
C ILE A 61 -39.92 -8.18 34.26
N ILE A 62 -39.98 -6.89 34.59
CA ILE A 62 -39.00 -5.87 34.16
C ILE A 62 -37.62 -6.18 34.72
N PHE A 63 -37.52 -6.55 36.00
CA PHE A 63 -36.25 -6.91 36.62
C PHE A 63 -35.61 -8.12 35.91
N ARG A 64 -36.36 -9.20 35.73
CA ARG A 64 -35.86 -10.42 35.08
C ARG A 64 -35.41 -10.19 33.65
N THR A 65 -36.20 -9.46 32.87
CA THR A 65 -35.85 -9.15 31.47
C THR A 65 -34.59 -8.30 31.38
N VAL A 66 -34.42 -7.31 32.26
CA VAL A 66 -33.19 -6.50 32.30
C VAL A 66 -32.00 -7.34 32.77
N SER A 67 -32.15 -8.15 33.82
CA SER A 67 -31.07 -8.96 34.39
C SER A 67 -30.61 -10.10 33.48
N LEU A 68 -31.48 -10.63 32.60
CA LEU A 68 -31.15 -11.65 31.59
C LEU A 68 -30.46 -11.06 30.34
N LEU A 69 -30.76 -9.80 30.02
CA LEU A 69 -30.24 -9.16 28.80
C LEU A 69 -28.96 -8.35 29.06
N PHE A 70 -28.86 -7.71 30.23
CA PHE A 70 -27.76 -6.79 30.53
C PHE A 70 -26.39 -7.48 30.59
N PRO A 71 -26.19 -8.62 31.27
CA PRO A 71 -24.87 -9.26 31.37
C PRO A 71 -24.32 -9.78 30.02
N PRO A 72 -25.12 -10.45 29.16
CA PRO A 72 -24.66 -10.80 27.80
C PRO A 72 -24.31 -9.59 26.95
N LEU A 73 -25.10 -8.51 27.02
CA LEU A 73 -24.80 -7.27 26.30
C LEU A 73 -23.53 -6.59 26.82
N LEU A 74 -23.30 -6.62 28.14
CA LEU A 74 -22.08 -6.11 28.77
C LEU A 74 -20.85 -6.92 28.34
N TRP A 75 -20.97 -8.26 28.23
CA TRP A 75 -19.92 -9.12 27.67
C TRP A 75 -19.63 -8.80 26.21
N ILE A 76 -20.65 -8.67 25.36
CA ILE A 76 -20.51 -8.33 23.95
C ILE A 76 -19.83 -6.95 23.80
N ALA A 77 -20.33 -5.92 24.48
CA ALA A 77 -19.75 -4.58 24.46
C ALA A 77 -18.30 -4.59 24.97
N GLY A 78 -18.05 -5.37 26.02
CA GLY A 78 -16.75 -5.56 26.61
C GLY A 78 -15.69 -6.15 25.67
N THR A 79 -16.10 -6.97 24.68
CA THR A 79 -15.16 -7.50 23.66
C THR A 79 -14.52 -6.40 22.79
N GLY A 80 -15.06 -5.18 22.80
CA GLY A 80 -14.46 -4.02 22.15
C GLY A 80 -13.38 -3.31 22.99
N THR A 81 -13.24 -3.67 24.27
CA THR A 81 -12.27 -3.07 25.19
C THR A 81 -10.96 -3.86 25.26
N SER A 82 -9.89 -3.21 25.75
CA SER A 82 -8.59 -3.85 25.92
C SER A 82 -8.58 -5.00 26.95
N HIS A 83 -9.53 -5.03 27.88
CA HIS A 83 -9.53 -5.99 29.01
C HIS A 83 -9.97 -7.40 28.59
N LEU A 84 -11.00 -7.51 27.75
CA LEU A 84 -11.51 -8.79 27.23
C LEU A 84 -10.81 -9.23 25.94
N THR A 85 -9.69 -8.58 25.60
CA THR A 85 -8.82 -9.04 24.51
C THR A 85 -8.06 -10.31 24.88
N PHE A 86 -7.75 -10.51 26.17
CA PHE A 86 -7.03 -11.69 26.65
C PHE A 86 -7.95 -12.91 26.79
N HIS A 87 -7.53 -14.05 26.24
CA HIS A 87 -8.33 -15.28 26.19
C HIS A 87 -8.84 -15.74 27.56
N ARG A 88 -7.99 -15.71 28.60
CA ARG A 88 -8.38 -16.11 29.97
C ARG A 88 -9.46 -15.21 30.55
N HIS A 89 -9.27 -13.89 30.50
CA HIS A 89 -10.24 -12.92 31.01
C HIS A 89 -11.57 -13.00 30.27
N LYS A 90 -11.53 -13.18 28.95
CA LYS A 90 -12.72 -13.33 28.11
C LYS A 90 -13.51 -14.59 28.45
N LEU A 91 -12.81 -15.70 28.66
CA LEU A 91 -13.41 -16.96 29.06
C LEU A 91 -13.99 -16.91 30.48
N TYR A 92 -13.25 -16.37 31.46
CA TYR A 92 -13.75 -16.21 32.82
C TYR A 92 -14.98 -15.30 32.90
N PHE A 93 -14.99 -14.20 32.16
CA PHE A 93 -16.15 -13.31 32.12
C PHE A 93 -17.36 -13.97 31.44
N PHE A 94 -17.14 -14.76 30.40
CA PHE A 94 -18.20 -15.56 29.76
C PHE A 94 -18.79 -16.60 30.73
N ILE A 95 -17.93 -17.33 31.45
CA ILE A 95 -18.33 -18.29 32.48
C ILE A 95 -19.15 -17.59 33.57
N LEU A 96 -18.66 -16.45 34.07
CA LEU A 96 -19.34 -15.67 35.11
C LEU A 96 -20.75 -15.24 34.67
N VAL A 97 -20.88 -14.70 33.46
CA VAL A 97 -22.18 -14.31 32.87
C VAL A 97 -23.09 -15.53 32.74
N SER A 98 -22.58 -16.64 32.20
CA SER A 98 -23.38 -17.84 31.95
C SER A 98 -23.84 -18.51 33.25
N VAL A 99 -23.00 -18.54 34.29
CA VAL A 99 -23.37 -19.04 35.63
C VAL A 99 -24.45 -18.14 36.26
N PHE A 100 -24.35 -16.82 36.08
CA PHE A 100 -25.37 -15.90 36.56
C PHE A 100 -26.73 -16.10 35.87
N GLU A 101 -26.75 -16.33 34.56
CA GLU A 101 -27.97 -16.68 33.81
C GLU A 101 -28.60 -17.98 34.34
N ILE A 102 -27.80 -19.00 34.62
CA ILE A 102 -28.27 -20.26 35.22
C ILE A 102 -28.88 -20.00 36.61
N LEU A 103 -28.28 -19.14 37.44
CA LEU A 103 -28.81 -18.75 38.75
C LEU A 103 -30.16 -18.00 38.63
N LEU A 104 -30.31 -17.11 37.65
CA LEU A 104 -31.57 -16.42 37.38
C LEU A 104 -32.66 -17.40 36.96
N LEU A 105 -32.37 -18.29 36.01
CA LEU A 105 -33.31 -19.32 35.54
C LEU A 105 -33.71 -20.28 36.66
N THR A 106 -32.76 -20.64 37.53
CA THR A 106 -33.04 -21.44 38.73
C THR A 106 -34.02 -20.73 39.67
N GLY A 107 -33.87 -19.42 39.87
CA GLY A 107 -34.80 -18.62 40.65
C GLY A 107 -36.20 -18.53 40.04
N VAL A 108 -36.31 -18.45 38.70
CA VAL A 108 -37.59 -18.52 37.98
C VAL A 108 -38.26 -19.88 38.18
N LEU A 109 -37.50 -20.96 38.05
CA LEU A 109 -38.00 -22.33 38.25
C LEU A 109 -38.43 -22.56 39.70
N PHE A 110 -37.66 -22.06 40.68
CA PHE A 110 -38.03 -22.13 42.09
C PHE A 110 -39.34 -21.41 42.38
N GLN A 111 -39.55 -20.22 41.82
CA GLN A 111 -40.82 -19.51 41.96
C GLN A 111 -41.97 -20.33 41.36
N LEU A 112 -41.79 -20.87 40.16
CA LEU A 112 -42.83 -21.66 39.48
C LEU A 112 -43.23 -22.88 40.32
N LEU A 113 -42.25 -23.65 40.80
CA LEU A 113 -42.48 -24.82 41.65
C LEU A 113 -43.12 -24.42 42.98
N SER A 114 -42.70 -23.30 43.56
CA SER A 114 -43.26 -22.81 44.83
C SER A 114 -44.71 -22.37 44.67
N VAL A 115 -45.06 -21.63 43.61
CA VAL A 115 -46.45 -21.21 43.35
C VAL A 115 -47.36 -22.40 43.09
N LEU A 116 -46.86 -23.42 42.36
CA LEU A 116 -47.64 -24.59 41.99
C LEU A 116 -47.88 -25.53 43.18
N PHE A 117 -46.84 -25.85 43.93
CA PHE A 117 -46.88 -26.93 44.93
C PHE A 117 -47.02 -26.46 46.37
N LEU A 118 -46.46 -25.30 46.74
CA LEU A 118 -46.40 -24.87 48.14
C LEU A 118 -47.78 -24.62 48.78
N PRO A 119 -48.77 -23.97 48.11
CA PRO A 119 -50.11 -23.77 48.69
C PRO A 119 -50.82 -25.10 48.99
N HIS A 120 -50.65 -26.08 48.11
CA HIS A 120 -51.28 -27.40 48.24
C HIS A 120 -50.63 -28.24 49.34
N ILE A 121 -49.29 -28.21 49.44
CA ILE A 121 -48.55 -28.98 50.45
C ILE A 121 -48.73 -28.38 51.85
N LEU A 122 -48.76 -27.05 51.98
CA LEU A 122 -48.96 -26.39 53.27
C LEU A 122 -50.41 -26.45 53.77
N ALA A 123 -51.37 -26.80 52.91
CA ALA A 123 -52.77 -27.00 53.30
C ALA A 123 -53.05 -28.38 53.93
N ILE A 124 -52.06 -29.29 53.98
CA ILE A 124 -52.20 -30.62 54.57
C ILE A 124 -52.34 -30.48 56.10
N HIS A 125 -53.42 -31.02 56.68
CA HIS A 125 -53.65 -31.03 58.12
C HIS A 125 -52.58 -31.87 58.85
N THR A 126 -52.07 -31.35 59.97
CA THR A 126 -51.02 -32.01 60.76
C THR A 126 -51.59 -32.65 62.02
N ASP A 127 -51.41 -33.97 62.16
CA ASP A 127 -51.80 -34.78 63.32
C ASP A 127 -50.56 -35.32 64.07
N GLU A 128 -50.72 -36.07 65.17
CA GLU A 128 -49.62 -36.69 65.92
C GLU A 128 -48.72 -37.60 65.05
N PHE A 129 -49.27 -38.21 64.00
CA PHE A 129 -48.53 -39.02 63.04
C PHE A 129 -47.90 -38.20 61.90
N PHE A 130 -48.41 -37.00 61.59
CA PHE A 130 -47.93 -36.16 60.49
C PHE A 130 -47.46 -34.80 61.00
N THR A 131 -46.19 -34.75 61.41
CA THR A 131 -45.63 -33.55 62.06
C THR A 131 -45.38 -32.41 61.08
N LYS A 132 -45.40 -31.17 61.58
CA LYS A 132 -45.04 -29.95 60.82
C LYS A 132 -43.67 -30.04 60.12
N ARG A 133 -42.72 -30.80 60.69
CA ARG A 133 -41.40 -31.02 60.08
C ARG A 133 -41.48 -31.89 58.82
N MET A 134 -42.37 -32.88 58.78
CA MET A 134 -42.55 -33.76 57.63
C MET A 134 -43.21 -33.03 56.45
N VAL A 135 -44.19 -32.16 56.73
CA VAL A 135 -44.79 -31.26 55.71
C VAL A 135 -43.73 -30.35 55.09
N LEU A 136 -42.90 -29.71 55.92
CA LEU A 136 -41.82 -28.83 55.45
C LEU A 136 -40.74 -29.60 54.67
N PHE A 137 -40.45 -30.84 55.06
CA PHE A 137 -39.53 -31.71 54.34
C PHE A 137 -40.07 -32.09 52.96
N LEU A 138 -41.36 -32.45 52.86
CA LEU A 138 -42.04 -32.72 51.60
C LEU A 138 -42.07 -31.48 50.69
N ALA A 139 -42.32 -30.30 51.25
CA ALA A 139 -42.26 -29.03 50.51
C ALA A 139 -40.86 -28.76 49.95
N ARG A 140 -39.79 -29.06 50.71
CA ARG A 140 -38.40 -28.94 50.25
C ARG A 140 -38.07 -29.92 49.12
N ILE A 141 -38.42 -31.20 49.28
CA ILE A 141 -38.16 -32.20 48.23
C ILE A 141 -38.83 -31.80 46.92
N THR A 142 -40.12 -31.42 47.00
CA THR A 142 -40.92 -31.11 45.80
C THR A 142 -40.42 -29.85 45.08
N THR A 143 -39.97 -28.83 45.82
CA THR A 143 -39.54 -27.55 45.24
C THR A 143 -38.05 -27.45 44.93
N GLN A 144 -37.17 -28.18 45.64
CA GLN A 144 -35.72 -28.02 45.56
C GLN A 144 -35.02 -29.17 44.83
N LEU A 145 -35.52 -30.41 44.89
CA LEU A 145 -34.91 -31.55 44.17
C LEU A 145 -34.87 -31.33 42.64
N PRO A 146 -35.95 -30.82 41.98
CA PRO A 146 -35.91 -30.52 40.55
C PRO A 146 -34.89 -29.44 40.17
N LEU A 147 -34.62 -28.49 41.08
CA LEU A 147 -33.61 -27.44 40.85
C LEU A 147 -32.20 -28.04 40.76
N GLY A 148 -31.88 -29.03 41.59
CA GLY A 148 -30.60 -29.72 41.54
C GLY A 148 -30.35 -30.39 40.19
N GLY A 149 -31.37 -31.08 39.66
CA GLY A 149 -31.32 -31.68 38.33
C GLY A 149 -31.15 -30.64 37.22
N PHE A 150 -31.87 -29.53 37.29
CA PHE A 150 -31.75 -28.41 36.34
C PHE A 150 -30.34 -27.80 36.35
N ILE A 151 -29.80 -27.46 37.52
CA ILE A 151 -28.46 -26.89 37.68
C ILE A 151 -27.40 -27.83 37.12
N PHE A 152 -27.49 -29.14 37.42
CA PHE A 152 -26.55 -30.13 36.91
C PHE A 152 -26.54 -30.20 35.38
N LEU A 153 -27.72 -30.27 34.75
CA LEU A 153 -27.83 -30.30 33.29
C LEU A 153 -27.31 -29.01 32.65
N ALA A 154 -27.64 -27.85 33.22
CA ALA A 154 -27.20 -26.56 32.72
C ALA A 154 -25.67 -26.38 32.81
N LEU A 155 -25.06 -26.77 33.94
CA LEU A 155 -23.61 -26.75 34.10
C LEU A 155 -22.92 -27.75 33.16
N LYS A 156 -23.46 -28.97 33.02
CA LYS A 156 -22.93 -29.97 32.08
C LYS A 156 -22.90 -29.45 30.65
N TYR A 157 -23.97 -28.78 30.21
CA TYR A 157 -24.04 -28.16 28.89
C TYR A 157 -23.00 -27.04 28.71
N LEU A 158 -22.85 -26.17 29.72
CA LEU A 158 -21.85 -25.11 29.72
C LEU A 158 -20.42 -25.66 29.64
N PHE A 159 -20.08 -26.68 30.43
CA PHE A 159 -18.76 -27.30 30.40
C PHE A 159 -18.47 -27.97 29.06
N HIS A 160 -19.46 -28.66 28.48
CA HIS A 160 -19.31 -29.26 27.15
C HIS A 160 -19.03 -28.20 26.08
N SER A 161 -19.78 -27.09 26.08
CA SER A 161 -19.57 -25.99 25.12
C SER A 161 -18.20 -25.30 25.24
N ILE A 162 -17.61 -25.29 26.44
CA ILE A 162 -16.28 -24.71 26.68
C ILE A 162 -15.15 -25.70 26.35
N GLN A 163 -15.39 -27.00 26.52
CA GLN A 163 -14.43 -28.06 26.19
C GLN A 163 -14.36 -28.31 24.69
N ASP A 164 -15.46 -28.12 23.96
CA ASP A 164 -15.46 -28.19 22.50
C ASP A 164 -14.52 -27.13 21.89
N GLU A 165 -13.54 -27.61 21.14
CA GLU A 165 -12.46 -26.79 20.60
C GLU A 165 -12.97 -25.78 19.57
N LYS A 166 -13.96 -26.17 18.75
CA LYS A 166 -14.59 -25.30 17.75
C LYS A 166 -15.36 -24.16 18.41
N SER A 167 -16.23 -24.48 19.36
CA SER A 167 -17.00 -23.48 20.12
C SER A 167 -16.08 -22.51 20.86
N LYS A 168 -15.03 -23.02 21.49
CA LYS A 168 -14.01 -22.22 22.17
C LYS A 168 -13.26 -21.31 21.21
N ALA A 169 -12.85 -21.79 20.03
CA ALA A 169 -12.15 -20.99 19.02
C ALA A 169 -13.01 -19.83 18.51
N ILE A 170 -14.29 -20.08 18.21
CA ILE A 170 -15.26 -19.06 17.79
C ILE A 170 -15.44 -18.02 18.89
N LEU A 171 -15.67 -18.47 20.13
CA LEU A 171 -15.88 -17.60 21.29
C LEU A 171 -14.67 -16.70 21.51
N LEU A 172 -13.45 -17.24 21.44
CA LEU A 172 -12.21 -16.48 21.62
C LEU A 172 -11.95 -15.49 20.48
N THR A 173 -12.36 -15.81 19.26
CA THR A 173 -12.19 -14.96 18.06
C THR A 173 -13.22 -13.83 17.98
N PHE A 174 -14.39 -13.99 18.61
CA PHE A 174 -15.48 -13.01 18.55
C PHE A 174 -15.09 -11.63 19.11
N LYS A 175 -15.18 -10.56 18.31
CA LYS A 175 -15.08 -9.18 18.81
C LYS A 175 -16.14 -8.35 18.15
N ILE A 176 -16.84 -7.54 18.95
CA ILE A 176 -17.92 -6.67 18.46
C ILE A 176 -17.43 -5.67 17.40
N THR A 177 -16.17 -5.24 17.50
CA THR A 177 -15.49 -4.37 16.53
C THR A 177 -15.29 -5.01 15.16
N ASN A 178 -15.33 -6.34 15.04
CA ASN A 178 -15.21 -7.01 13.75
C ASN A 178 -16.52 -6.93 12.94
N ILE A 179 -17.64 -6.77 13.65
CA ILE A 179 -19.00 -6.80 13.07
C ILE A 179 -19.49 -5.38 12.84
N LEU A 180 -19.29 -4.48 13.80
CA LEU A 180 -19.55 -3.06 13.64
C LEU A 180 -18.38 -2.42 12.89
N SER A 181 -18.56 -2.30 11.57
CA SER A 181 -17.66 -1.49 10.74
C SER A 181 -17.69 -0.06 11.29
N LYS A 182 -16.51 0.50 11.64
CA LYS A 182 -16.39 1.92 11.96
C LYS A 182 -16.95 2.72 10.78
N LYS A 183 -18.13 3.32 10.95
CA LYS A 183 -18.58 4.31 9.97
C LYS A 183 -17.60 5.48 10.06
N GLN A 184 -16.82 5.69 9.01
CA GLN A 184 -16.01 6.89 8.87
C GLN A 184 -16.95 8.10 9.01
N LYS A 185 -16.56 9.07 9.84
CA LYS A 185 -17.25 10.38 9.92
C LYS A 185 -17.36 10.89 8.48
N GLU A 186 -18.59 11.16 8.04
CA GLU A 186 -19.00 11.45 6.65
C GLU A 186 -18.36 12.71 6.00
N GLN A 187 -17.34 13.32 6.60
CA GLN A 187 -16.80 14.62 6.18
C GLN A 187 -15.33 14.64 5.74
N CYS A 188 -14.56 13.54 5.87
CA CYS A 188 -13.17 13.51 5.41
C CYS A 188 -13.06 12.71 4.10
N ILE A 189 -12.31 13.24 3.13
CA ILE A 189 -11.94 12.49 1.92
C ILE A 189 -10.95 11.40 2.33
N SER A 190 -11.19 10.18 1.86
CA SER A 190 -10.29 9.04 2.03
C SER A 190 -10.05 8.36 0.68
N TYR A 191 -8.94 7.64 0.58
CA TYR A 191 -8.52 6.95 -0.65
C TYR A 191 -8.61 5.42 -0.51
N PRO A 192 -9.82 4.83 -0.45
CA PRO A 192 -9.97 3.38 -0.38
C PRO A 192 -9.67 2.72 -1.73
N LEU A 193 -9.07 1.53 -1.70
CA LEU A 193 -8.84 0.72 -2.88
C LEU A 193 -10.05 -0.22 -3.09
N SER A 194 -10.71 -0.12 -4.24
CA SER A 194 -11.97 -0.81 -4.55
C SER A 194 -12.00 -1.32 -5.99
N ILE A 195 -11.08 -2.23 -6.30
CA ILE A 195 -10.88 -2.77 -7.66
C ILE A 195 -11.29 -4.24 -7.82
N ALA A 196 -11.52 -4.95 -6.71
CA ALA A 196 -11.88 -6.37 -6.71
C ALA A 196 -13.32 -6.58 -6.25
N LYS A 197 -14.00 -7.58 -6.81
CA LYS A 197 -15.32 -8.02 -6.40
C LYS A 197 -15.26 -9.47 -5.93
N ASP A 198 -15.91 -9.76 -4.81
CA ASP A 198 -16.04 -11.13 -4.32
C ASP A 198 -16.85 -11.97 -5.31
N MET A 199 -16.34 -13.14 -5.70
CA MET A 199 -16.99 -14.04 -6.65
C MET A 199 -18.27 -14.64 -6.10
N ASN A 200 -18.34 -14.86 -4.77
CA ASN A 200 -19.51 -15.49 -4.15
C ASN A 200 -20.69 -14.53 -4.03
N SER A 201 -20.43 -13.28 -3.61
CA SER A 201 -21.49 -12.31 -3.34
C SER A 201 -21.67 -11.22 -4.41
N GLY A 202 -20.72 -11.10 -5.35
CA GLY A 202 -20.67 -10.02 -6.34
C GLY A 202 -20.36 -8.63 -5.74
N LYS A 203 -20.14 -8.53 -4.42
CA LYS A 203 -19.91 -7.25 -3.73
C LYS A 203 -18.47 -6.79 -3.92
N THR A 204 -18.29 -5.48 -4.09
CA THR A 204 -16.97 -4.87 -4.16
C THR A 204 -16.24 -5.01 -2.82
N ILE A 205 -15.03 -5.54 -2.87
CA ILE A 205 -14.11 -5.62 -1.74
C ILE A 205 -13.41 -4.27 -1.62
N VAL A 206 -13.53 -3.65 -0.45
CA VAL A 206 -12.98 -2.32 -0.19
C VAL A 206 -11.86 -2.44 0.84
N ILE A 207 -10.66 -2.06 0.44
CA ILE A 207 -9.47 -1.96 1.30
C ILE A 207 -9.36 -0.51 1.77
N SER A 208 -9.28 -0.31 3.09
CA SER A 208 -9.23 1.02 3.69
C SER A 208 -7.92 1.74 3.33
N GLU A 209 -7.94 3.08 3.23
CA GLU A 209 -6.71 3.86 2.96
C GLU A 209 -5.59 3.53 3.97
N LYS A 210 -5.95 3.35 5.25
CA LYS A 210 -4.99 3.01 6.30
C LYS A 210 -4.30 1.67 6.03
N ASP A 211 -5.05 0.68 5.56
CA ASP A 211 -4.51 -0.63 5.23
C ASP A 211 -3.71 -0.61 3.92
N ARG A 212 -3.98 0.30 2.98
CA ARG A 212 -3.18 0.43 1.73
C ARG A 212 -1.71 0.73 1.99
N TYR A 213 -1.38 1.44 3.07
CA TYR A 213 0.02 1.71 3.45
C TYR A 213 0.79 0.46 3.91
N LEU A 214 0.14 -0.70 4.00
CA LEU A 214 0.78 -2.00 4.22
C LEU A 214 1.24 -2.67 2.92
N HIS A 215 1.30 -1.89 1.83
CA HIS A 215 1.76 -2.30 0.50
C HIS A 215 0.86 -3.33 -0.18
N THR A 216 0.90 -3.35 -1.51
CA THR A 216 0.13 -4.26 -2.34
C THR A 216 1.05 -4.91 -3.36
N LEU A 217 0.95 -6.23 -3.48
CA LEU A 217 1.62 -7.03 -4.50
C LEU A 217 0.57 -7.60 -5.45
N VAL A 218 0.85 -7.54 -6.73
CA VAL A 218 0.13 -8.27 -7.78
C VAL A 218 1.08 -9.27 -8.40
N ASP A 219 0.69 -10.54 -8.36
CA ASP A 219 1.43 -11.65 -8.96
C ASP A 219 0.61 -12.24 -10.11
N GLY A 220 1.18 -12.27 -11.31
CA GLY A 220 0.54 -12.87 -12.46
C GLY A 220 1.45 -12.94 -13.70
N THR A 221 1.45 -14.11 -14.33
CA THR A 221 2.20 -14.35 -15.58
C THR A 221 1.79 -13.39 -16.69
N SER A 222 2.64 -13.26 -17.72
CA SER A 222 2.33 -12.40 -18.87
C SER A 222 1.00 -12.79 -19.54
N GLY A 223 0.22 -11.80 -19.95
CA GLY A 223 -1.09 -12.01 -20.58
C GLY A 223 -2.28 -12.26 -19.62
N THR A 224 -2.07 -12.27 -18.30
CA THR A 224 -3.17 -12.38 -17.30
C THR A 224 -3.97 -11.08 -17.10
N GLY A 225 -3.52 -9.98 -17.69
CA GLY A 225 -4.15 -8.66 -17.56
C GLY A 225 -3.81 -7.93 -16.26
N LYS A 226 -2.75 -8.31 -15.54
CA LYS A 226 -2.31 -7.70 -14.27
C LYS A 226 -2.35 -6.16 -14.28
N THR A 227 -1.64 -5.52 -15.20
CA THR A 227 -1.51 -4.06 -15.29
C THR A 227 -2.85 -3.38 -15.58
N SER A 228 -3.53 -3.82 -16.65
CA SER A 228 -4.77 -3.19 -17.12
C SER A 228 -5.99 -3.45 -16.23
N SER A 229 -6.00 -4.54 -15.44
CA SER A 229 -7.13 -4.90 -14.55
C SER A 229 -6.90 -4.55 -13.07
N THR A 230 -5.68 -4.21 -12.65
CA THR A 230 -5.40 -3.84 -11.25
C THR A 230 -4.79 -2.45 -11.11
N LEU A 231 -3.60 -2.19 -11.65
CA LEU A 231 -2.88 -0.92 -11.53
C LEU A 231 -3.70 0.23 -12.13
N LEU A 232 -4.13 0.08 -13.38
CA LEU A 232 -4.84 1.13 -14.09
C LEU A 232 -6.20 1.49 -13.43
N PRO A 233 -7.07 0.52 -13.04
CA PRO A 233 -8.27 0.80 -12.24
C PRO A 233 -7.99 1.44 -10.88
N ALA A 234 -6.90 1.04 -10.20
CA ALA A 234 -6.49 1.64 -8.93
C ALA A 234 -6.10 3.11 -9.09
N ILE A 235 -5.24 3.41 -10.07
CA ILE A 235 -4.82 4.77 -10.41
C ILE A 235 -6.02 5.64 -10.79
N LYS A 236 -6.93 5.12 -11.61
CA LYS A 236 -8.17 5.83 -11.99
C LYS A 236 -9.04 6.18 -10.78
N ASN A 237 -9.19 5.26 -9.83
CA ASN A 237 -9.97 5.51 -8.61
C ASN A 237 -9.31 6.58 -7.73
N ASP A 238 -7.98 6.58 -7.66
CA ASP A 238 -7.21 7.59 -6.92
C ASP A 238 -7.31 8.96 -7.59
N LEU A 239 -7.12 9.05 -8.92
CA LEU A 239 -7.29 10.29 -9.69
C LEU A 239 -8.69 10.88 -9.54
N ASN A 240 -9.74 10.04 -9.60
CA ASN A 240 -11.11 10.49 -9.37
C ASN A 240 -11.33 11.08 -7.97
N THR A 241 -10.75 10.45 -6.95
CA THR A 241 -10.86 10.90 -5.56
C THR A 241 -10.05 12.18 -5.34
N ARG A 242 -8.88 12.26 -5.97
CA ARG A 242 -8.02 13.44 -6.02
C ARG A 242 -8.74 14.64 -6.61
N CYS A 243 -9.38 14.51 -7.79
CA CYS A 243 -10.17 15.60 -8.38
C CYS A 243 -11.22 16.14 -7.41
N LYS A 244 -11.94 15.24 -6.71
CA LYS A 244 -12.93 15.64 -5.71
C LYS A 244 -12.29 16.43 -4.57
N ALA A 245 -11.09 16.05 -4.14
CA ALA A 245 -10.33 16.77 -3.11
C ALA A 245 -9.92 18.16 -3.59
N GLU A 246 -9.31 18.27 -4.76
CA GLU A 246 -8.89 19.56 -5.34
C GLU A 246 -10.08 20.50 -5.52
N ILE A 247 -11.23 20.01 -6.02
CA ILE A 247 -12.45 20.81 -6.18
C ILE A 247 -12.99 21.30 -4.84
N LEU A 248 -13.02 20.45 -3.81
CA LEU A 248 -13.48 20.86 -2.47
C LEU A 248 -12.53 21.88 -1.85
N GLN A 249 -11.22 21.68 -1.97
CA GLN A 249 -10.24 22.63 -1.49
C GLN A 249 -10.41 23.98 -2.19
N PHE A 250 -10.46 23.99 -3.52
CA PHE A 250 -10.62 25.21 -4.30
C PHE A 250 -11.93 25.94 -3.99
N LYS A 251 -13.04 25.22 -3.81
CA LYS A 251 -14.33 25.83 -3.44
C LYS A 251 -14.27 26.58 -2.11
N ILE A 252 -13.48 26.09 -1.15
CA ILE A 252 -13.32 26.73 0.17
C ILE A 252 -12.32 27.89 0.10
N LEU A 253 -11.26 27.77 -0.71
CA LEU A 253 -10.24 28.81 -0.87
C LEU A 253 -10.70 29.98 -1.73
N ARG A 254 -11.60 29.74 -2.70
CA ARG A 254 -12.05 30.73 -3.69
C ARG A 254 -12.58 32.03 -3.05
N PRO A 255 -13.49 32.02 -2.06
CA PRO A 255 -13.96 33.25 -1.41
C PRO A 255 -12.83 34.04 -0.74
N LEU A 256 -11.82 33.34 -0.19
CA LEU A 256 -10.69 33.99 0.47
C LEU A 256 -9.73 34.62 -0.54
N LEU A 257 -9.53 33.98 -1.69
CA LEU A 257 -8.78 34.53 -2.83
C LEU A 257 -9.49 35.75 -3.42
N GLU A 258 -10.81 35.66 -3.65
CA GLU A 258 -11.62 36.78 -4.17
C GLU A 258 -11.67 37.96 -3.17
N SER A 259 -11.59 37.70 -1.86
CA SER A 259 -11.51 38.74 -0.83
C SER A 259 -10.11 39.37 -0.67
N GLY A 260 -9.10 38.90 -1.40
CA GLY A 260 -7.73 39.40 -1.31
C GLY A 260 -6.95 38.99 -0.06
N ARG A 261 -7.53 38.17 0.83
CA ARG A 261 -6.91 37.73 2.10
C ARG A 261 -5.85 36.63 1.91
N LEU A 262 -5.85 35.98 0.75
CA LEU A 262 -4.91 34.93 0.36
C LEU A 262 -4.21 35.33 -0.94
N ILE A 263 -2.89 35.20 -0.95
CA ILE A 263 -2.04 35.37 -2.13
C ILE A 263 -1.70 33.97 -2.65
N TYR A 264 -1.93 33.75 -3.95
CA TYR A 264 -1.52 32.53 -4.63
C TYR A 264 -0.25 32.80 -5.45
N SER A 265 0.88 32.21 -5.02
CA SER A 265 2.16 32.34 -5.71
C SER A 265 2.54 31.01 -6.33
N SER A 266 2.24 30.85 -7.62
CA SER A 266 2.71 29.69 -8.39
C SER A 266 3.50 30.13 -9.61
N LYS A 267 4.69 29.55 -9.77
CA LYS A 267 5.48 29.62 -11.02
C LYS A 267 5.09 28.54 -12.03
N ASP A 268 4.28 27.56 -11.62
CA ASP A 268 3.97 26.36 -12.40
C ASP A 268 2.46 26.16 -12.58
N ASN A 269 2.08 25.28 -13.51
CA ASN A 269 0.69 24.95 -13.84
C ASN A 269 -0.01 24.07 -12.78
N PHE A 270 0.63 23.77 -11.65
CA PHE A 270 0.09 22.87 -10.64
C PHE A 270 -0.63 23.66 -9.54
N PHE A 271 -1.92 23.38 -9.35
CA PHE A 271 -2.64 23.87 -8.18
C PHE A 271 -2.17 23.12 -6.93
N SER A 272 -1.69 23.86 -5.93
CA SER A 272 -1.29 23.32 -4.63
C SER A 272 -1.67 24.30 -3.54
N ILE A 273 -2.25 23.79 -2.45
CA ILE A 273 -2.54 24.60 -1.26
C ILE A 273 -1.26 25.18 -0.62
N ASN A 274 -0.11 24.53 -0.80
CA ASN A 274 1.15 25.00 -0.26
C ASN A 274 1.65 26.27 -0.95
N ASN A 275 1.10 26.59 -2.13
CA ASN A 275 1.40 27.82 -2.87
C ASN A 275 0.52 29.01 -2.43
N CYS A 276 -0.40 28.78 -1.47
CA CYS A 276 -1.23 29.82 -0.89
C CYS A 276 -0.57 30.36 0.39
N SER A 277 -0.39 31.66 0.48
CA SER A 277 0.09 32.36 1.69
C SER A 277 -0.88 33.47 2.08
N PRO A 278 -1.05 33.78 3.38
CA PRO A 278 -1.88 34.91 3.79
C PRO A 278 -1.29 36.22 3.23
N ALA A 279 -2.16 37.19 2.94
CA ALA A 279 -1.73 38.46 2.40
C ALA A 279 -0.83 39.26 3.36
N ASP A 280 0.13 40.00 2.81
CA ASP A 280 1.18 40.67 3.59
C ASP A 280 0.65 41.81 4.46
N ASP A 281 -0.47 42.41 4.07
CA ASP A 281 -1.18 43.53 4.71
C ASP A 281 -2.05 43.11 5.90
N LEU A 282 -2.21 41.81 6.16
CA LEU A 282 -3.01 41.30 7.28
C LEU A 282 -2.28 41.32 8.63
N ASP A 283 -3.05 41.50 9.70
CA ASP A 283 -2.57 41.41 11.09
C ASP A 283 -1.97 40.03 11.41
N THR A 284 -0.95 39.99 12.28
CA THR A 284 -0.27 38.76 12.71
C THR A 284 -1.25 37.70 13.25
N SER A 285 -2.29 38.12 13.96
CA SER A 285 -3.31 37.20 14.51
C SER A 285 -4.21 36.60 13.42
N GLU A 286 -4.49 37.33 12.35
CA GLU A 286 -5.25 36.82 11.20
C GLU A 286 -4.40 35.90 10.32
N LYS A 287 -3.12 36.24 10.11
CA LYS A 287 -2.17 35.38 9.41
C LYS A 287 -2.07 33.99 10.02
N ILE A 288 -2.05 33.91 11.37
CA ILE A 288 -2.03 32.63 12.10
C ILE A 288 -3.34 31.86 11.90
N LYS A 289 -4.50 32.53 11.98
CA LYS A 289 -5.80 31.87 11.77
C LYS A 289 -5.93 31.30 10.37
N ILE A 290 -5.52 32.06 9.35
CA ILE A 290 -5.57 31.61 7.95
C ILE A 290 -4.60 30.45 7.73
N SER A 291 -3.38 30.49 8.29
CA SER A 291 -2.44 29.38 8.15
C SER A 291 -2.91 28.11 8.85
N GLU A 292 -3.54 28.23 10.03
CA GLU A 292 -4.21 27.12 10.72
C GLU A 292 -5.40 26.57 9.89
N GLU A 293 -6.17 27.44 9.25
CA GLU A 293 -7.27 27.05 8.37
C GLU A 293 -6.77 26.29 7.15
N LEU A 294 -5.72 26.77 6.48
CA LEU A 294 -5.05 26.10 5.36
C LEU A 294 -4.54 24.72 5.74
N GLU A 295 -3.83 24.60 6.87
CA GLU A 295 -3.36 23.31 7.39
C GLU A 295 -4.53 22.38 7.73
N SER A 296 -5.59 22.90 8.36
CA SER A 296 -6.78 22.10 8.67
C SER A 296 -7.47 21.59 7.40
N LEU A 297 -7.49 22.40 6.34
CA LEU A 297 -8.08 22.05 5.05
C LEU A 297 -7.24 20.98 4.34
N ARG A 298 -5.91 21.15 4.35
CA ARG A 298 -4.93 20.19 3.83
C ARG A 298 -5.10 18.81 4.47
N LEU A 299 -5.39 18.76 5.78
CA LEU A 299 -5.59 17.51 6.53
C LEU A 299 -6.99 16.91 6.37
N LYS A 300 -8.05 17.72 6.27
CA LYS A 300 -9.44 17.23 6.11
C LYS A 300 -9.73 16.74 4.69
N HIS A 301 -9.17 17.41 3.69
CA HIS A 301 -9.35 17.10 2.27
C HIS A 301 -7.98 16.87 1.61
N PRO A 302 -7.24 15.81 1.98
CA PRO A 302 -5.90 15.59 1.44
C PRO A 302 -5.97 15.30 -0.06
N VAL A 303 -5.13 15.98 -0.83
CA VAL A 303 -4.84 15.66 -2.24
C VAL A 303 -3.71 14.63 -2.25
N CYS A 304 -3.91 13.47 -2.89
CA CYS A 304 -2.89 12.43 -2.94
C CYS A 304 -1.92 12.64 -4.10
N GLY A 305 -0.63 12.40 -3.88
CA GLY A 305 0.35 12.30 -4.96
C GLY A 305 0.34 10.92 -5.59
N ILE A 306 0.69 10.82 -6.88
CA ILE A 306 0.73 9.54 -7.62
C ILE A 306 2.03 9.47 -8.40
N THR A 307 2.74 8.36 -8.25
CA THR A 307 3.92 8.06 -9.07
C THR A 307 3.72 6.73 -9.75
N VAL A 308 3.96 6.67 -11.06
CA VAL A 308 3.89 5.45 -11.87
C VAL A 308 5.24 5.21 -12.51
N LEU A 309 5.76 4.00 -12.34
CA LEU A 309 7.00 3.53 -12.95
C LEU A 309 6.70 2.27 -13.76
N ALA A 310 6.94 2.30 -15.07
CA ALA A 310 6.58 1.23 -15.99
C ALA A 310 7.72 0.90 -16.99
N PRO A 311 7.86 -0.37 -17.41
CA PRO A 311 8.86 -0.77 -18.41
C PRO A 311 8.51 -0.35 -19.84
N ASP A 312 7.22 -0.11 -20.11
CA ASP A 312 6.69 0.26 -21.42
C ASP A 312 5.91 1.57 -21.35
N ASP A 313 5.59 2.11 -22.52
CA ASP A 313 4.83 3.34 -22.64
C ASP A 313 3.32 3.12 -22.45
N SER A 314 2.80 1.91 -22.65
CA SER A 314 1.36 1.61 -22.58
C SER A 314 0.72 2.08 -21.29
N LEU A 315 1.27 1.72 -20.13
CA LEU A 315 0.69 2.13 -18.85
C LEU A 315 0.81 3.65 -18.64
N CYS A 316 1.96 4.24 -18.99
CA CYS A 316 2.17 5.68 -18.84
C CYS A 316 1.27 6.50 -19.78
N ASP A 317 1.05 6.05 -21.00
CA ASP A 317 0.16 6.67 -21.99
C ASP A 317 -1.31 6.58 -21.55
N ASP A 318 -1.73 5.44 -21.05
CA ASP A 318 -3.07 5.26 -20.49
C ASP A 318 -3.32 6.18 -19.28
N VAL A 319 -2.35 6.28 -18.37
CA VAL A 319 -2.47 7.18 -17.21
C VAL A 319 -2.43 8.64 -17.64
N ALA A 320 -1.58 9.01 -18.61
CA ALA A 320 -1.56 10.36 -19.18
C ALA A 320 -2.92 10.73 -19.76
N ARG A 321 -3.54 9.83 -20.53
CA ARG A 321 -4.90 10.01 -21.07
C ARG A 321 -5.94 10.20 -19.96
N LEU A 322 -5.83 9.45 -18.86
CA LEU A 322 -6.73 9.62 -17.70
C LEU A 322 -6.52 10.97 -17.00
N CYS A 323 -5.28 11.46 -16.91
CA CYS A 323 -4.96 12.78 -16.37
C CYS A 323 -5.49 13.89 -17.27
N ASP A 324 -5.28 13.82 -18.59
CA ASP A 324 -5.77 14.78 -19.57
C ASP A 324 -7.31 14.88 -19.55
N ALA A 325 -8.00 13.74 -19.50
CA ALA A 325 -9.46 13.69 -19.39
C ALA A 325 -9.99 14.36 -18.11
N ARG A 326 -9.15 14.45 -17.07
CA ARG A 326 -9.48 15.06 -15.77
C ARG A 326 -8.86 16.45 -15.58
N LYS A 327 -8.09 16.93 -16.56
CA LYS A 327 -7.29 18.17 -16.47
C LYS A 327 -6.34 18.19 -15.26
N ILE A 328 -5.80 17.03 -14.90
CA ILE A 328 -4.80 16.93 -13.85
C ILE A 328 -3.42 17.15 -14.49
N PRO A 329 -2.64 18.14 -14.05
CA PRO A 329 -1.27 18.32 -14.54
C PRO A 329 -0.37 17.19 -14.02
N TYR A 330 0.57 16.74 -14.84
CA TYR A 330 1.49 15.65 -14.53
C TYR A 330 2.87 15.90 -15.14
N HIS A 331 3.88 15.23 -14.60
CA HIS A 331 5.22 15.15 -15.17
C HIS A 331 5.39 13.83 -15.92
N ARG A 332 5.87 13.89 -17.15
CA ARG A 332 6.17 12.71 -17.95
C ARG A 332 7.67 12.59 -18.21
N ILE A 333 8.29 11.53 -17.69
CA ILE A 333 9.69 11.22 -17.92
C ILE A 333 9.73 10.01 -18.84
N ASP A 334 9.99 10.25 -20.11
CA ASP A 334 9.89 9.24 -21.16
C ASP A 334 10.94 9.54 -22.24
N GLY A 335 11.70 8.51 -22.63
CA GLY A 335 12.69 8.60 -23.69
C GLY A 335 12.09 8.35 -25.08
N THR A 336 10.92 7.73 -25.12
CA THR A 336 10.22 7.41 -26.37
C THR A 336 9.61 8.66 -26.99
N ARG A 337 9.55 8.70 -28.32
CA ARG A 337 8.96 9.80 -29.08
C ARG A 337 7.49 9.54 -29.38
N ASP A 338 6.76 10.60 -29.67
CA ASP A 338 5.40 10.45 -30.21
C ASP A 338 5.44 9.91 -31.66
N ALA A 339 4.26 9.60 -32.21
CA ALA A 339 4.15 9.11 -33.59
C ALA A 339 4.72 10.08 -34.65
N ASN A 340 4.93 11.35 -34.30
CA ASN A 340 5.47 12.39 -35.16
C ASN A 340 6.97 12.63 -34.93
N GLY A 341 7.63 11.88 -34.03
CA GLY A 341 9.04 12.02 -33.69
C GLY A 341 9.36 13.13 -32.67
N ASN A 342 8.35 13.81 -32.11
CA ASN A 342 8.51 14.86 -31.11
C ASN A 342 8.52 14.30 -29.67
N GLN A 343 8.91 15.15 -28.70
CA GLN A 343 8.72 14.84 -27.28
C GLN A 343 7.24 14.67 -26.98
N LYS A 344 6.89 13.67 -26.18
CA LYS A 344 5.52 13.46 -25.70
C LYS A 344 5.08 14.64 -24.82
N SER A 345 3.77 14.87 -24.68
CA SER A 345 3.22 16.00 -23.90
C SER A 345 3.67 15.96 -22.43
N ASN A 346 3.82 17.15 -21.83
CA ASN A 346 4.24 17.33 -20.43
C ASN A 346 5.58 16.65 -20.08
N TRP A 347 6.49 16.59 -21.05
CA TRP A 347 7.82 16.00 -20.88
C TRP A 347 8.65 16.75 -19.83
N THR A 348 9.36 15.99 -18.98
CA THR A 348 10.28 16.50 -17.96
C THR A 348 11.50 15.59 -17.89
N GLY A 349 12.70 16.17 -17.79
CA GLY A 349 13.93 15.38 -17.66
C GLY A 349 14.13 14.76 -16.27
N LEU A 350 15.05 13.81 -16.17
CA LEU A 350 15.51 13.21 -14.91
C LEU A 350 17.03 13.33 -14.85
N ASN A 351 17.51 14.51 -14.48
CA ASN A 351 18.93 14.74 -14.27
C ASN A 351 19.32 14.29 -12.85
N PRO A 352 20.14 13.22 -12.71
CA PRO A 352 20.55 12.72 -11.39
C PRO A 352 21.27 13.79 -10.54
N PHE A 353 21.96 14.74 -11.19
CA PHE A 353 22.72 15.81 -10.58
C PHE A 353 21.93 17.11 -10.38
N TYR A 354 20.65 17.15 -10.73
CA TYR A 354 19.83 18.33 -10.53
C TYR A 354 19.75 18.70 -9.05
N ILE A 355 20.09 19.94 -8.68
CA ILE A 355 19.97 20.44 -7.31
C ILE A 355 18.98 21.60 -7.29
N SER A 356 17.96 21.47 -6.44
CA SER A 356 16.94 22.52 -6.29
C SER A 356 17.57 23.83 -5.80
N PRO A 357 17.31 24.97 -6.47
CA PRO A 357 17.90 26.26 -6.10
C PRO A 357 17.36 26.80 -4.77
N LEU A 358 16.23 26.26 -4.29
CA LEU A 358 15.56 26.67 -3.06
C LEU A 358 16.23 26.14 -1.78
N LEU A 359 17.23 25.26 -1.91
CA LEU A 359 17.86 24.62 -0.75
C LEU A 359 18.87 25.54 -0.04
N ASN A 360 18.85 25.51 1.29
CA ASN A 360 19.87 26.16 2.12
C ASN A 360 21.25 25.54 1.88
N LYS A 361 22.34 26.27 2.18
CA LYS A 361 23.73 25.81 1.93
C LYS A 361 24.03 24.42 2.53
N ASP A 362 23.55 24.14 3.74
CA ASP A 362 23.77 22.84 4.40
C ASP A 362 22.95 21.70 3.79
N GLN A 363 21.68 21.97 3.47
CA GLN A 363 20.81 21.01 2.78
C GLN A 363 21.33 20.71 1.37
N LYS A 364 21.85 21.73 0.69
CA LYS A 364 22.49 21.61 -0.63
C LYS A 364 23.67 20.65 -0.58
N HIS A 365 24.54 20.78 0.43
CA HIS A 365 25.67 19.85 0.62
C HIS A 365 25.20 18.41 0.80
N GLN A 366 24.22 18.17 1.68
CA GLN A 366 23.68 16.82 1.90
C GLN A 366 23.04 16.23 0.64
N ALA A 367 22.30 17.05 -0.13
CA ALA A 367 21.70 16.64 -1.39
C ALA A 367 22.76 16.24 -2.43
N ILE A 368 23.84 17.01 -2.55
CA ILE A 368 24.97 16.71 -3.45
C ILE A 368 25.61 15.36 -3.09
N VAL A 369 25.91 15.12 -1.81
CA VAL A 369 26.52 13.85 -1.38
C VAL A 369 25.58 12.68 -1.65
N LYS A 370 24.29 12.79 -1.29
CA LYS A 370 23.30 11.74 -1.54
C LYS A 370 23.16 11.41 -3.03
N LYS A 371 23.08 12.42 -3.89
CA LYS A 371 22.97 12.24 -5.35
C LYS A 371 24.22 11.62 -5.96
N ALA A 372 25.41 12.00 -5.48
CA ALA A 372 26.67 11.41 -5.92
C ALA A 372 26.74 9.91 -5.58
N VAL A 373 26.30 9.53 -4.37
CA VAL A 373 26.25 8.12 -3.94
C VAL A 373 25.21 7.33 -4.74
N VAL A 374 24.03 7.90 -5.00
CA VAL A 374 23.03 7.24 -5.87
C VAL A 374 23.62 6.99 -7.26
N PHE A 375 24.31 7.98 -7.82
CA PHE A 375 24.90 7.83 -9.14
C PHE A 375 26.00 6.76 -9.17
N SER A 376 26.87 6.70 -8.17
CA SER A 376 27.89 5.66 -8.10
C SER A 376 27.30 4.27 -7.86
N ASP A 377 26.26 4.14 -7.05
CA ASP A 377 25.56 2.87 -6.79
C ASP A 377 24.88 2.34 -8.06
N VAL A 378 24.19 3.18 -8.83
CA VAL A 378 23.57 2.77 -10.11
C VAL A 378 24.64 2.33 -11.11
N MET A 379 25.74 3.09 -11.24
CA MET A 379 26.84 2.71 -12.13
C MET A 379 27.49 1.38 -11.72
N GLN A 380 27.58 1.10 -10.42
CA GLN A 380 28.05 -0.19 -9.93
C GLN A 380 27.11 -1.33 -10.34
N VAL A 381 25.80 -1.18 -10.18
CA VAL A 381 24.82 -2.21 -10.60
C VAL A 381 24.94 -2.51 -12.09
N ILE A 382 25.09 -1.49 -12.93
CA ILE A 382 25.29 -1.68 -14.38
C ILE A 382 26.58 -2.46 -14.65
N THR A 383 27.64 -2.19 -13.88
CA THR A 383 28.92 -2.89 -14.00
C THR A 383 28.75 -4.38 -13.65
N ASP A 384 28.06 -4.67 -12.54
CA ASP A 384 27.82 -6.03 -12.06
C ASP A 384 26.91 -6.83 -13.02
N LEU A 385 25.96 -6.16 -13.69
CA LEU A 385 25.12 -6.77 -14.73
C LEU A 385 25.92 -7.21 -15.96
N LYS A 386 27.02 -6.50 -16.29
CA LYS A 386 27.90 -6.85 -17.43
C LYS A 386 28.89 -7.96 -17.11
N GLY A 387 29.09 -8.31 -15.83
CA GLY A 387 29.92 -9.42 -15.40
C GLY A 387 30.42 -9.28 -13.96
N LYS A 388 30.98 -10.36 -13.40
CA LYS A 388 31.59 -10.33 -12.06
C LYS A 388 32.91 -9.56 -12.10
N ALA A 389 32.85 -8.27 -11.78
CA ALA A 389 34.04 -7.46 -11.56
C ALA A 389 34.65 -7.77 -10.18
N ASP A 390 35.98 -7.62 -10.05
CA ASP A 390 36.67 -7.79 -8.78
C ASP A 390 36.22 -6.71 -7.77
N SER A 391 35.94 -7.16 -6.54
CA SER A 391 35.45 -6.35 -5.42
C SER A 391 36.35 -5.16 -5.10
N TYR A 392 37.67 -5.25 -5.37
CA TYR A 392 38.59 -4.13 -5.16
C TYR A 392 38.34 -3.00 -6.17
N PHE A 393 38.26 -3.34 -7.46
CA PHE A 393 38.09 -2.36 -8.53
C PHE A 393 36.69 -1.74 -8.51
N THR A 394 35.65 -2.50 -8.14
CA THR A 394 34.29 -1.95 -7.98
C THR A 394 34.24 -0.90 -6.87
N GLY A 395 34.86 -1.16 -5.71
CA GLY A 395 34.96 -0.20 -4.62
C GLY A 395 35.70 1.08 -4.99
N LEU A 396 36.86 0.94 -5.65
CA LEU A 396 37.68 2.07 -6.11
C LEU A 396 36.95 2.93 -7.15
N ASN A 397 36.30 2.30 -8.14
CA ASN A 397 35.53 2.99 -9.16
C ASN A 397 34.31 3.72 -8.59
N ARG A 398 33.61 3.10 -7.64
CA ARG A 398 32.49 3.72 -6.94
C ARG A 398 32.92 4.99 -6.19
N GLN A 399 34.05 4.94 -5.49
CA GLN A 399 34.61 6.10 -4.78
C GLN A 399 35.02 7.23 -5.75
N MET A 400 35.68 6.87 -6.85
CA MET A 400 36.09 7.83 -7.88
C MET A 400 34.87 8.55 -8.49
N ILE A 401 33.84 7.80 -8.91
CA ILE A 401 32.60 8.37 -9.45
C ILE A 401 31.94 9.31 -8.45
N ALA A 402 31.82 8.89 -7.18
CA ALA A 402 31.19 9.72 -6.15
C ALA A 402 31.95 11.05 -5.95
N ASN A 403 33.29 10.98 -5.80
CA ASN A 403 34.13 12.16 -5.59
C ASN A 403 34.07 13.14 -6.78
N LEU A 404 34.15 12.62 -8.00
CA LEU A 404 34.05 13.45 -9.21
C LEU A 404 32.64 14.02 -9.40
N SER A 405 31.59 13.27 -9.07
CA SER A 405 30.21 13.77 -9.11
C SER A 405 30.01 14.95 -8.15
N ILE A 406 30.57 14.86 -6.94
CA ILE A 406 30.54 15.95 -5.95
C ILE A 406 31.28 17.18 -6.47
N LEU A 407 32.45 17.00 -7.10
CA LEU A 407 33.22 18.07 -7.72
C LEU A 407 32.38 18.81 -8.79
N VAL A 408 31.79 18.05 -9.71
CA VAL A 408 31.01 18.59 -10.84
C VAL A 408 29.77 19.34 -10.33
N MET A 409 29.01 18.77 -9.40
CA MET A 409 27.79 19.40 -8.84
C MET A 409 28.06 20.72 -8.11
N ASN A 410 29.25 20.90 -7.53
CA ASN A 410 29.63 22.16 -6.88
C ASN A 410 30.19 23.19 -7.86
N THR A 411 31.01 22.76 -8.82
CA THR A 411 31.82 23.65 -9.65
C THR A 411 31.08 24.13 -10.89
N ILE A 412 30.30 23.28 -11.57
CA ILE A 412 29.59 23.64 -12.81
C ILE A 412 28.60 24.81 -12.62
N PRO A 413 27.75 24.82 -11.58
CA PRO A 413 26.85 25.96 -11.37
C PRO A 413 27.60 27.28 -11.11
N ALA A 414 28.78 27.19 -10.48
CA ALA A 414 29.60 28.36 -10.17
C ALA A 414 30.42 28.87 -11.36
N LEU A 415 30.83 27.99 -12.28
CA LEU A 415 31.62 28.33 -13.47
C LEU A 415 30.75 28.75 -14.65
N TYR A 416 29.71 27.96 -14.95
CA TYR A 416 28.93 28.06 -16.19
C TYR A 416 27.50 28.55 -15.99
N ARG A 417 27.09 28.86 -14.74
CA ARG A 417 25.74 29.34 -14.39
C ARG A 417 24.59 28.44 -14.90
N ARG A 418 24.82 27.13 -14.93
CA ARG A 418 23.83 26.11 -15.30
C ARG A 418 23.87 24.91 -14.35
N GLN A 419 22.89 24.03 -14.43
CA GLN A 419 22.90 22.80 -13.64
C GLN A 419 23.99 21.85 -14.15
N ALA A 420 24.60 21.13 -13.19
CA ALA A 420 25.53 20.04 -13.48
C ALA A 420 24.80 18.88 -14.16
N THR A 421 25.48 18.19 -15.06
CA THR A 421 24.92 17.04 -15.81
C THR A 421 25.89 15.87 -15.81
N PRO A 422 25.41 14.63 -16.02
CA PRO A 422 26.29 13.47 -16.20
C PRO A 422 27.29 13.61 -17.36
N ALA A 423 26.99 14.40 -18.38
CA ALA A 423 27.93 14.70 -19.47
C ALA A 423 29.16 15.49 -18.99
N ASP A 424 29.01 16.33 -17.97
CA ASP A 424 30.13 17.06 -17.37
C ASP A 424 31.09 16.10 -16.64
N LEU A 425 30.53 15.12 -15.93
CA LEU A 425 31.31 14.05 -15.32
C LEU A 425 32.02 13.21 -16.39
N GLN A 426 31.32 12.84 -17.45
CA GLN A 426 31.88 12.09 -18.57
C GLN A 426 33.11 12.81 -19.17
N ALA A 427 33.04 14.13 -19.36
CA ALA A 427 34.15 14.92 -19.89
C ALA A 427 35.39 14.84 -18.98
N LEU A 428 35.20 14.94 -17.66
CA LEU A 428 36.29 14.87 -16.69
C LEU A 428 36.90 13.47 -16.59
N ILE A 429 36.09 12.41 -16.58
CA ILE A 429 36.62 11.03 -16.53
C ILE A 429 37.35 10.68 -17.84
N ASN A 430 36.90 11.24 -18.97
CA ASN A 430 37.60 11.04 -20.24
C ASN A 430 38.92 11.81 -20.36
N ASN A 431 39.04 12.96 -19.68
CA ASN A 431 40.25 13.76 -19.68
C ASN A 431 40.52 14.40 -18.30
N PHE A 432 41.43 13.80 -17.54
CA PHE A 432 41.85 14.31 -16.23
C PHE A 432 42.58 15.65 -16.29
N ASP A 433 43.06 16.10 -17.45
CA ASP A 433 43.68 17.42 -17.60
C ASP A 433 42.69 18.57 -17.41
N LEU A 434 41.38 18.29 -17.44
CA LEU A 434 40.34 19.27 -17.17
C LEU A 434 40.08 19.47 -15.65
N LEU A 435 40.52 18.53 -14.79
CA LEU A 435 40.29 18.59 -13.34
C LEU A 435 40.88 19.82 -12.63
N PRO A 436 42.06 20.37 -12.99
CA PRO A 436 42.68 21.47 -12.23
C PRO A 436 41.78 22.70 -12.09
N GLU A 437 41.07 23.11 -13.15
CA GLU A 437 40.16 24.26 -13.11
C GLU A 437 39.03 24.06 -12.09
N HIS A 438 38.42 22.88 -12.12
CA HIS A 438 37.34 22.51 -11.18
C HIS A 438 37.85 22.42 -9.74
N VAL A 439 39.03 21.81 -9.52
CA VAL A 439 39.62 21.66 -8.19
C VAL A 439 39.96 23.04 -7.60
N SER A 440 40.60 23.93 -8.35
CA SER A 440 40.89 25.29 -7.90
C SER A 440 39.63 26.07 -7.56
N LYS A 441 38.55 25.90 -8.33
CA LYS A 441 37.27 26.54 -8.02
C LYS A 441 36.64 25.98 -6.74
N LEU A 442 36.71 24.66 -6.53
CA LEU A 442 36.20 24.02 -5.32
C LEU A 442 36.97 24.49 -4.07
N GLU A 443 38.29 24.65 -4.15
CA GLU A 443 39.11 25.19 -3.06
C GLU A 443 38.68 26.60 -2.64
N ILE A 444 38.35 27.45 -3.61
CA ILE A 444 37.85 28.80 -3.34
C ILE A 444 36.48 28.73 -2.63
N LEU A 445 35.59 27.85 -3.10
CA LEU A 445 34.25 27.68 -2.52
C LEU A 445 34.28 27.06 -1.12
N ASP A 446 35.21 26.14 -0.86
CA ASP A 446 35.31 25.42 0.40
C ASP A 446 36.20 26.11 1.45
N ARG A 447 36.81 27.25 1.11
CA ARG A 447 37.77 27.95 1.98
C ARG A 447 37.21 28.23 3.38
N SER A 448 35.93 28.58 3.48
CA SER A 448 35.25 28.87 4.74
C SER A 448 34.73 27.64 5.50
N THR A 449 34.43 26.54 4.80
CA THR A 449 33.70 25.40 5.36
C THR A 449 34.56 24.16 5.59
N GLN A 450 35.65 23.99 4.82
CA GLN A 450 36.57 22.85 4.87
C GLN A 450 35.87 21.48 4.86
N ARG A 451 34.76 21.36 4.12
CA ARG A 451 33.93 20.15 4.05
C ARG A 451 34.39 19.19 2.96
N TYR A 452 35.11 19.68 1.96
CA TYR A 452 35.54 18.94 0.78
C TYR A 452 37.06 18.72 0.73
N THR A 453 37.78 19.02 1.82
CA THR A 453 39.24 18.86 1.93
C THR A 453 39.70 17.45 1.57
N PHE A 454 38.97 16.41 2.01
CA PHE A 454 39.30 15.01 1.67
C PHE A 454 39.17 14.72 0.17
N ILE A 455 38.17 15.31 -0.51
CA ILE A 455 37.96 15.14 -1.95
C ILE A 455 39.07 15.85 -2.71
N ILE A 456 39.40 17.08 -2.29
CA ILE A 456 40.46 17.88 -2.90
C ILE A 456 41.80 17.13 -2.79
N GLN A 457 42.11 16.56 -1.61
CA GLN A 457 43.32 15.77 -1.41
C GLN A 457 43.34 14.52 -2.29
N TYR A 458 42.26 13.75 -2.29
CA TYR A 458 42.12 12.56 -3.15
C TYR A 458 42.38 12.90 -4.63
N ILE A 459 41.74 13.94 -5.16
CA ILE A 459 41.90 14.32 -6.57
C ILE A 459 43.34 14.79 -6.86
N LYS A 460 43.96 15.55 -5.94
CA LYS A 460 45.33 16.04 -6.12
C LYS A 460 46.39 14.94 -6.06
N GLU A 461 46.23 13.98 -5.17
CA GLU A 461 47.22 12.91 -4.96
C GLU A 461 47.02 11.74 -5.94
N ASP A 462 45.78 11.28 -6.10
CA ASP A 462 45.45 10.06 -6.82
C ASP A 462 45.10 10.29 -8.31
N LEU A 463 44.43 11.40 -8.66
CA LEU A 463 44.02 11.67 -10.05
C LEU A 463 44.97 12.62 -10.79
N LEU A 464 45.57 13.59 -10.11
CA LEU A 464 46.51 14.56 -10.70
C LEU A 464 47.97 14.30 -10.33
N GLY A 465 48.20 13.55 -9.25
CA GLY A 465 49.52 13.35 -8.66
C GLY A 465 50.16 12.01 -9.04
N LYS A 466 50.78 11.36 -8.06
CA LYS A 466 51.53 10.11 -8.26
C LYS A 466 50.63 8.94 -8.67
N GLY A 467 49.34 8.97 -8.32
CA GLY A 467 48.38 7.91 -8.64
C GLY A 467 47.83 7.94 -10.07
N ARG A 468 48.03 9.04 -10.82
CA ARG A 468 47.34 9.31 -12.09
C ARG A 468 47.42 8.16 -13.09
N ILE A 469 48.63 7.67 -13.38
CA ILE A 469 48.86 6.62 -14.39
C ILE A 469 48.10 5.33 -14.03
N LYS A 470 48.10 4.96 -12.74
CA LYS A 470 47.38 3.78 -12.27
C LYS A 470 45.87 3.99 -12.36
N MET A 471 45.38 5.14 -11.93
CA MET A 471 43.96 5.47 -11.96
C MET A 471 43.39 5.56 -13.38
N GLU A 472 44.14 6.13 -14.33
CA GLU A 472 43.73 6.20 -15.74
C GLU A 472 43.58 4.81 -16.37
N ASP A 473 44.46 3.87 -16.02
CA ASP A 473 44.37 2.49 -16.50
C ASP A 473 43.21 1.72 -15.83
N GLN A 474 43.09 1.85 -14.50
CA GLN A 474 42.06 1.16 -13.72
C GLN A 474 40.63 1.68 -13.96
N SER A 475 40.49 2.94 -14.40
CA SER A 475 39.19 3.56 -14.67
C SER A 475 38.65 3.32 -16.10
N ARG A 476 39.41 2.64 -16.97
CA ARG A 476 39.01 2.40 -18.38
C ARG A 476 37.65 1.70 -18.51
N GLY A 477 37.39 0.69 -17.68
CA GLY A 477 36.11 -0.02 -17.68
C GLY A 477 34.95 0.92 -17.34
N THR A 478 35.10 1.70 -16.28
CA THR A 478 34.12 2.70 -15.83
C THR A 478 33.86 3.77 -16.88
N ARG A 479 34.92 4.25 -17.55
CA ARG A 479 34.82 5.20 -18.67
C ARG A 479 33.96 4.67 -19.79
N ASN A 480 34.18 3.43 -20.19
CA ASN A 480 33.41 2.79 -21.26
C ASN A 480 31.94 2.67 -20.88
N ILE A 481 31.63 2.27 -19.64
CA ILE A 481 30.25 2.17 -19.14
C ILE A 481 29.55 3.52 -19.16
N ILE A 482 30.18 4.58 -18.66
CA ILE A 482 29.60 5.94 -18.66
C ILE A 482 29.45 6.47 -20.09
N ASN A 483 30.40 6.15 -20.98
CA ASN A 483 30.34 6.54 -22.39
C ASN A 483 29.18 5.85 -23.12
N GLU A 484 28.97 4.56 -22.87
CA GLU A 484 27.87 3.78 -23.44
C GLU A 484 26.51 4.23 -22.88
N PHE A 485 26.44 4.50 -21.57
CA PHE A 485 25.24 4.99 -20.89
C PHE A 485 24.75 6.33 -21.48
N LEU A 486 25.66 7.25 -21.81
CA LEU A 486 25.34 8.54 -22.42
C LEU A 486 25.41 8.53 -23.96
N LEU A 487 25.58 7.35 -24.58
CA LEU A 487 25.71 7.22 -26.03
C LEU A 487 24.38 7.47 -26.74
N MET A 488 23.27 6.98 -26.16
CA MET A 488 21.94 7.10 -26.73
C MET A 488 21.43 8.55 -26.63
N PRO A 489 21.10 9.22 -27.74
CA PRO A 489 20.69 10.63 -27.73
C PRO A 489 19.47 10.91 -26.84
N TYR A 490 18.47 10.02 -26.86
CA TYR A 490 17.23 10.19 -26.10
C TYR A 490 17.45 10.05 -24.59
N SER A 491 18.21 9.03 -24.17
CA SER A 491 18.59 8.86 -22.76
C SER A 491 19.44 10.04 -22.28
N LYS A 492 20.38 10.50 -23.11
CA LYS A 492 21.22 11.67 -22.80
C LYS A 492 20.39 12.94 -22.59
N GLU A 493 19.36 13.17 -23.39
CA GLU A 493 18.44 14.31 -23.24
C GLU A 493 17.70 14.29 -21.89
N ILE A 494 17.25 13.11 -21.44
CA ILE A 494 16.61 12.95 -20.13
C ILE A 494 17.60 13.25 -19.01
N TYR A 495 18.78 12.63 -19.02
CA TYR A 495 19.75 12.74 -17.92
C TYR A 495 20.49 14.07 -17.88
N CYS A 496 20.69 14.71 -19.03
CA CYS A 496 21.42 15.99 -19.13
C CYS A 496 20.49 17.19 -19.25
N SER A 497 19.20 17.02 -18.93
CA SER A 497 18.24 18.12 -18.93
C SER A 497 18.58 19.16 -17.86
N GLN A 498 18.45 20.43 -18.23
CA GLN A 498 18.53 21.56 -17.30
C GLN A 498 17.24 21.71 -16.48
N THR A 499 16.11 21.36 -17.09
CA THR A 499 14.78 21.30 -16.45
C THR A 499 14.47 19.85 -16.09
N SER A 500 14.73 19.51 -14.83
CA SER A 500 14.55 18.16 -14.30
C SER A 500 13.48 18.13 -13.23
N ILE A 501 12.88 16.95 -13.03
CA ILE A 501 11.97 16.69 -11.92
C ILE A 501 12.67 16.95 -10.58
N ASP A 502 11.95 17.61 -9.67
CA ASP A 502 12.32 17.78 -8.26
C ASP A 502 11.38 16.93 -7.42
N PHE A 503 11.83 15.74 -7.00
CA PHE A 503 10.99 14.80 -6.25
C PHE A 503 10.57 15.33 -4.89
N ASP A 504 11.41 16.13 -4.21
CA ASP A 504 11.04 16.71 -2.91
C ASP A 504 9.86 17.66 -3.07
N ARG A 505 9.90 18.51 -4.12
CA ARG A 505 8.78 19.37 -4.50
C ARG A 505 7.54 18.58 -4.91
N ALA A 506 7.71 17.59 -5.80
CA ALA A 506 6.60 16.78 -6.29
C ALA A 506 5.87 16.04 -5.15
N LEU A 507 6.61 15.49 -4.18
CA LEU A 507 6.06 14.83 -3.00
C LEU A 507 5.40 15.81 -2.01
N MET A 508 5.88 17.05 -1.93
CA MET A 508 5.32 18.09 -1.07
C MET A 508 3.98 18.61 -1.63
N ASN A 509 3.94 18.90 -2.93
CA ASN A 509 2.76 19.36 -3.65
C ASN A 509 1.80 18.25 -4.04
N SER A 510 2.17 16.99 -3.76
CA SER A 510 1.37 15.82 -4.12
C SER A 510 1.10 15.82 -5.63
N GLU A 511 2.13 15.94 -6.45
CA GLU A 511 2.04 15.98 -7.92
C GLU A 511 1.91 14.56 -8.51
N VAL A 512 1.57 14.47 -9.81
CA VAL A 512 1.53 13.20 -10.55
C VAL A 512 2.80 13.06 -11.39
N THR A 513 3.50 11.93 -11.27
CA THR A 513 4.74 11.65 -12.03
C THR A 513 4.63 10.30 -12.74
N LEU A 514 4.84 10.30 -14.05
CA LEU A 514 4.81 9.13 -14.91
C LEU A 514 6.22 8.90 -15.46
N CYS A 515 6.77 7.71 -15.27
CA CYS A 515 8.08 7.34 -15.75
C CYS A 515 8.02 6.03 -16.53
N ASN A 516 8.29 6.12 -17.83
CA ASN A 516 8.53 4.94 -18.67
C ASN A 516 10.04 4.77 -18.80
N TYR A 517 10.58 3.66 -18.29
CA TYR A 517 12.02 3.40 -18.37
C TYR A 517 12.46 2.66 -19.65
N ASP A 518 11.53 2.42 -20.57
CA ASP A 518 11.74 1.91 -21.92
C ASP A 518 12.66 0.68 -21.99
N LEU A 519 12.15 -0.42 -21.44
CA LEU A 519 12.86 -1.71 -21.41
C LEU A 519 13.21 -2.21 -22.83
N ALA A 520 12.41 -1.84 -23.84
CA ALA A 520 12.64 -2.24 -25.22
C ALA A 520 13.91 -1.62 -25.84
N SER A 521 14.36 -0.47 -25.34
CA SER A 521 15.56 0.23 -25.84
C SER A 521 16.91 -0.39 -25.40
N GLY A 522 16.89 -1.41 -24.54
CA GLY A 522 18.05 -2.21 -24.17
C GLY A 522 18.22 -2.39 -22.66
N ASP A 523 18.50 -3.63 -22.25
CA ASP A 523 18.42 -4.08 -20.85
C ASP A 523 19.23 -3.23 -19.87
N SER A 524 20.50 -2.91 -20.16
CA SER A 524 21.35 -2.20 -19.19
C SER A 524 20.98 -0.73 -19.01
N ASN A 525 20.64 -0.02 -20.10
CA ASN A 525 20.31 1.41 -20.04
C ASN A 525 18.92 1.63 -19.45
N ALA A 526 17.96 0.76 -19.77
CA ALA A 526 16.63 0.80 -19.18
C ALA A 526 16.65 0.52 -17.67
N ILE A 527 17.40 -0.50 -17.24
CA ILE A 527 17.57 -0.78 -15.80
C ILE A 527 18.25 0.40 -15.09
N ALA A 528 19.30 0.98 -15.69
CA ALA A 528 19.95 2.17 -15.15
C ALA A 528 18.96 3.33 -14.96
N PHE A 529 18.12 3.58 -15.97
CA PHE A 529 17.11 4.62 -15.92
C PHE A 529 16.09 4.39 -14.80
N GLY A 530 15.51 3.20 -14.75
CA GLY A 530 14.53 2.83 -13.73
C GLY A 530 15.13 2.91 -12.32
N LEU A 531 16.38 2.48 -12.14
CA LEU A 531 17.10 2.60 -10.87
C LEU A 531 17.39 4.06 -10.49
N PHE A 532 17.80 4.91 -11.44
CA PHE A 532 17.98 6.34 -11.17
C PHE A 532 16.71 6.99 -10.66
N PHE A 533 15.57 6.68 -11.30
CA PHE A 533 14.27 7.16 -10.87
C PHE A 533 13.93 6.62 -9.47
N LEU A 534 13.97 5.30 -9.30
CA LEU A 534 13.58 4.60 -8.07
C LEU A 534 14.41 5.04 -6.87
N LEU A 535 15.75 5.07 -6.99
CA LEU A 535 16.64 5.44 -5.88
C LEU A 535 16.54 6.93 -5.52
N SER A 536 16.39 7.80 -6.53
CA SER A 536 16.18 9.23 -6.30
C SER A 536 14.84 9.48 -5.60
N PHE A 537 13.78 8.81 -6.03
CA PHE A 537 12.47 8.87 -5.42
C PHE A 537 12.50 8.32 -3.98
N ASN A 538 13.14 7.18 -3.74
CA ASN A 538 13.27 6.60 -2.39
C ASN A 538 13.94 7.57 -1.42
N ASN A 539 15.03 8.23 -1.85
CA ASN A 539 15.71 9.20 -1.03
C ASN A 539 14.83 10.41 -0.72
N ALA A 540 14.06 10.91 -1.70
CA ALA A 540 13.13 12.01 -1.52
C ALA A 540 11.99 11.64 -0.56
N VAL A 541 11.46 10.42 -0.63
CA VAL A 541 10.45 9.91 0.32
C VAL A 541 11.00 9.89 1.75
N LEU A 542 12.23 9.39 1.93
CA LEU A 542 12.87 9.28 3.24
C LEU A 542 13.33 10.64 3.80
N SER A 543 13.46 11.68 2.98
CA SER A 543 13.72 13.06 3.41
C SER A 543 12.46 13.88 3.72
N ARG A 544 11.25 13.38 3.41
CA ARG A 544 10.00 14.15 3.63
C ARG A 544 9.88 14.56 5.10
N PRO A 545 9.70 15.86 5.41
CA PRO A 545 9.46 16.31 6.78
C PRO A 545 8.08 15.86 7.31
N GLY A 546 7.89 15.93 8.62
CA GLY A 546 6.60 15.70 9.28
C GLY A 546 6.42 14.33 9.95
N THR A 547 5.17 13.93 10.14
CA THR A 547 4.71 12.72 10.85
C THR A 547 3.62 12.01 10.04
N GLU A 548 3.22 10.80 10.45
CA GLU A 548 2.15 10.04 9.80
C GLU A 548 0.81 10.79 9.72
N ASN A 549 0.55 11.75 10.62
CA ASN A 549 -0.71 12.50 10.62
C ASN A 549 -0.64 13.79 9.81
N THR A 550 0.56 14.30 9.52
CA THR A 550 0.77 15.62 8.87
C THR A 550 1.19 15.52 7.41
N ARG A 551 1.75 14.38 7.00
CA ARG A 551 2.10 14.12 5.61
C ARG A 551 0.85 13.85 4.77
N THR A 552 0.92 14.22 3.50
CA THR A 552 -0.10 13.85 2.50
C THR A 552 0.15 12.44 1.99
N ALA A 553 -0.94 11.75 1.65
CA ALA A 553 -0.90 10.41 1.07
C ALA A 553 -0.19 10.43 -0.30
N HIS A 554 0.64 9.43 -0.56
CA HIS A 554 1.26 9.22 -1.87
C HIS A 554 1.14 7.75 -2.29
N PHE A 555 0.71 7.50 -3.52
CA PHE A 555 0.57 6.15 -4.07
C PHE A 555 1.65 5.93 -5.13
N PHE A 556 2.48 4.91 -4.92
CA PHE A 556 3.58 4.56 -5.80
C PHE A 556 3.30 3.24 -6.51
N TYR A 557 3.01 3.31 -7.80
CA TYR A 557 2.71 2.18 -8.66
C TYR A 557 3.96 1.79 -9.45
N ILE A 558 4.36 0.53 -9.35
CA ILE A 558 5.50 -0.02 -10.07
C ILE A 558 5.02 -1.23 -10.86
N ASP A 559 5.12 -1.13 -12.19
CA ASP A 559 4.96 -2.28 -13.05
C ASP A 559 6.32 -2.97 -13.26
N GLU A 560 6.30 -4.30 -13.28
CA GLU A 560 7.48 -5.15 -13.43
C GLU A 560 8.64 -4.81 -12.44
N LEU A 561 8.34 -4.79 -11.14
CA LEU A 561 9.33 -4.55 -10.08
C LEU A 561 10.62 -5.40 -10.20
N PRO A 562 10.57 -6.69 -10.60
CA PRO A 562 11.76 -7.56 -10.56
C PRO A 562 12.89 -7.15 -11.52
N VAL A 563 12.62 -6.28 -12.50
CA VAL A 563 13.66 -5.71 -13.37
C VAL A 563 14.50 -4.67 -12.63
N LEU A 564 13.94 -4.03 -11.60
CA LEU A 564 14.55 -2.92 -10.85
C LEU A 564 14.99 -3.34 -9.43
N LEU A 565 15.32 -4.61 -9.22
CA LEU A 565 15.72 -5.11 -7.91
C LEU A 565 17.04 -4.46 -7.45
N HIS A 566 16.99 -3.88 -6.27
CA HIS A 566 18.12 -3.27 -5.60
C HIS A 566 18.00 -3.43 -4.08
N SER A 567 19.13 -3.57 -3.39
CA SER A 567 19.17 -3.78 -1.93
C SER A 567 18.46 -2.68 -1.12
N SER A 568 18.41 -1.46 -1.64
CA SER A 568 17.69 -0.36 -0.99
C SER A 568 16.18 -0.56 -0.91
N LEU A 569 15.58 -1.43 -1.73
CA LEU A 569 14.13 -1.67 -1.76
C LEU A 569 13.60 -2.21 -0.44
N GLU A 570 14.42 -2.93 0.35
CA GLU A 570 14.04 -3.43 1.67
C GLU A 570 13.53 -2.32 2.60
N LYS A 571 14.20 -1.17 2.55
CA LYS A 571 13.83 0.02 3.34
C LYS A 571 12.48 0.57 2.90
N ASN A 572 12.10 0.41 1.64
CA ASN A 572 10.83 0.90 1.13
C ASN A 572 9.67 0.16 1.80
N PHE A 573 9.65 -1.17 1.74
CA PHE A 573 8.60 -2.00 2.35
C PHE A 573 8.54 -1.88 3.88
N SER A 574 9.64 -1.50 4.53
CA SER A 574 9.70 -1.35 5.99
C SER A 574 9.33 0.05 6.48
N LEU A 575 9.70 1.12 5.75
CA LEU A 575 9.64 2.50 6.23
C LEU A 575 8.59 3.36 5.53
N PHE A 576 8.23 3.10 4.26
CA PHE A 576 7.37 3.99 3.47
C PHE A 576 6.01 4.24 4.12
N ARG A 577 5.48 3.26 4.86
CA ARG A 577 4.28 3.43 5.69
C ARG A 577 4.35 4.65 6.61
N LYS A 578 5.47 4.87 7.31
CA LYS A 578 5.68 6.02 8.23
C LYS A 578 5.73 7.36 7.49
N PHE A 579 6.04 7.32 6.20
CA PHE A 579 6.08 8.48 5.31
C PHE A 579 4.79 8.64 4.48
N ARG A 580 3.73 7.86 4.78
CA ARG A 580 2.47 7.81 4.03
C ARG A 580 2.67 7.57 2.53
N VAL A 581 3.58 6.67 2.19
CA VAL A 581 3.74 6.20 0.81
C VAL A 581 3.30 4.74 0.76
N ALA A 582 2.35 4.44 -0.11
CA ALA A 582 1.85 3.09 -0.33
C ALA A 582 2.35 2.57 -1.69
N MET A 583 3.23 1.57 -1.66
CA MET A 583 3.67 0.85 -2.84
C MET A 583 2.61 -0.14 -3.33
N PHE A 584 2.43 -0.18 -4.65
CA PHE A 584 1.62 -1.14 -5.37
C PHE A 584 2.51 -1.72 -6.49
N CYS A 585 2.99 -2.94 -6.30
CA CYS A 585 4.00 -3.55 -7.17
C CYS A 585 3.40 -4.70 -7.97
N ALA A 586 3.71 -4.78 -9.26
CA ALA A 586 3.41 -5.93 -10.08
C ALA A 586 4.68 -6.79 -10.31
N ILE A 587 4.50 -8.10 -10.25
CA ILE A 587 5.52 -9.12 -10.54
C ILE A 587 4.91 -10.20 -11.45
N GLN A 588 5.75 -10.96 -12.15
CA GLN A 588 5.26 -12.09 -12.96
C GLN A 588 5.30 -13.42 -12.25
N THR A 589 6.33 -13.61 -11.43
CA THR A 589 6.54 -14.79 -10.58
C THR A 589 7.54 -14.45 -9.49
N LEU A 590 7.46 -15.11 -8.33
CA LEU A 590 8.40 -14.91 -7.23
C LEU A 590 9.81 -15.41 -7.58
N ASP A 591 9.93 -16.29 -8.58
CA ASP A 591 11.23 -16.84 -9.00
C ASP A 591 12.12 -15.78 -9.68
N GLN A 592 11.56 -14.67 -10.17
CA GLN A 592 12.34 -13.56 -10.71
C GLN A 592 13.28 -12.93 -9.67
N PHE A 593 12.97 -13.06 -8.37
CA PHE A 593 13.82 -12.57 -7.28
C PHE A 593 15.06 -13.43 -7.04
N GLU A 594 15.07 -14.68 -7.53
CA GLU A 594 16.17 -15.62 -7.30
C GLU A 594 17.34 -15.45 -8.29
N LYS A 595 17.22 -14.54 -9.27
CA LYS A 595 18.25 -14.29 -10.29
C LYS A 595 19.59 -13.83 -9.73
N ASN A 596 19.58 -13.09 -8.61
CA ASN A 596 20.78 -12.56 -7.98
C ASN A 596 20.81 -12.92 -6.49
N GLU A 597 21.89 -13.56 -6.06
CA GLU A 597 22.08 -14.01 -4.67
C GLU A 597 21.99 -12.85 -3.67
N LEU A 598 22.44 -11.65 -4.05
CA LEU A 598 22.40 -10.47 -3.19
C LEU A 598 20.98 -9.98 -2.91
N THR A 599 20.03 -10.19 -3.82
CA THR A 599 18.66 -9.67 -3.71
C THR A 599 17.62 -10.75 -3.47
N LYS A 600 18.02 -12.03 -3.40
CA LYS A 600 17.10 -13.17 -3.21
C LYS A 600 16.22 -13.03 -1.97
N TYR A 601 16.75 -12.46 -0.90
CA TYR A 601 16.00 -12.23 0.34
C TYR A 601 14.80 -11.29 0.18
N LEU A 602 14.79 -10.42 -0.85
CA LEU A 602 13.68 -9.51 -1.12
C LEU A 602 12.38 -10.25 -1.44
N LYS A 603 12.44 -11.51 -1.91
CA LYS A 603 11.26 -12.38 -2.06
C LYS A 603 10.44 -12.44 -0.77
N GLY A 604 11.10 -12.68 0.37
CA GLY A 604 10.45 -12.72 1.68
C GLY A 604 9.93 -11.35 2.15
N VAL A 605 10.64 -10.27 1.81
CA VAL A 605 10.23 -8.89 2.15
C VAL A 605 8.96 -8.51 1.40
N VAL A 606 8.90 -8.80 0.10
CA VAL A 606 7.76 -8.47 -0.77
C VAL A 606 6.53 -9.30 -0.41
N LEU A 607 6.70 -10.58 -0.08
CA LEU A 607 5.63 -11.44 0.46
C LEU A 607 5.09 -10.96 1.82
N GLY A 608 5.83 -10.11 2.55
CA GLY A 608 5.35 -9.44 3.75
C GLY A 608 4.31 -8.34 3.49
N SER A 609 3.99 -8.04 2.23
CA SER A 609 2.91 -7.11 1.86
C SER A 609 1.56 -7.62 2.35
N ALA A 610 0.71 -6.75 2.90
CA ALA A 610 -0.56 -7.17 3.49
C ALA A 610 -1.65 -7.50 2.47
N HIS A 611 -1.54 -6.99 1.25
CA HIS A 611 -2.49 -7.24 0.16
C HIS A 611 -1.79 -7.93 -0.99
N LEU A 612 -2.21 -9.14 -1.32
CA LEU A 612 -1.65 -9.95 -2.41
C LEU A 612 -2.76 -10.32 -3.37
N PHE A 613 -2.59 -9.97 -4.63
CA PHE A 613 -3.50 -10.26 -5.73
C PHE A 613 -2.83 -11.33 -6.60
N VAL A 614 -3.23 -12.57 -6.43
CA VAL A 614 -2.62 -13.71 -7.13
C VAL A 614 -3.52 -14.14 -8.28
N PHE A 615 -3.06 -13.93 -9.51
CA PHE A 615 -3.75 -14.37 -10.72
C PHE A 615 -3.57 -15.87 -10.97
N GLY A 616 -4.40 -16.43 -11.84
CA GLY A 616 -4.22 -17.78 -12.35
C GLY A 616 -2.97 -17.99 -13.18
N ARG A 617 -2.79 -19.22 -13.68
CA ARG A 617 -1.61 -19.63 -14.46
C ARG A 617 -0.28 -19.41 -13.72
N SER A 618 -0.31 -19.43 -12.39
CA SER A 618 0.87 -19.34 -11.53
C SER A 618 1.84 -20.51 -11.76
N SER A 619 3.12 -20.31 -11.44
CA SER A 619 4.13 -21.37 -11.44
C SER A 619 3.92 -22.33 -10.26
N LEU A 620 4.49 -23.53 -10.32
CA LEU A 620 4.41 -24.51 -9.23
C LEU A 620 4.94 -23.94 -7.90
N SER A 621 6.09 -23.28 -7.94
CA SER A 621 6.72 -22.62 -6.80
C SER A 621 5.82 -21.56 -6.17
N ASP A 622 5.19 -20.71 -6.98
CA ASP A 622 4.28 -19.66 -6.51
C ASP A 622 3.02 -20.28 -5.89
N MET A 623 2.45 -21.31 -6.52
CA MET A 623 1.23 -21.97 -6.06
C MET A 623 1.41 -22.66 -4.71
N GLU A 624 2.53 -23.36 -4.51
CA GLU A 624 2.88 -23.98 -3.23
C GLU A 624 3.00 -22.92 -2.12
N ILE A 625 3.67 -21.80 -2.40
CA ILE A 625 3.84 -20.70 -1.44
C ILE A 625 2.48 -20.09 -1.07
N PHE A 626 1.62 -19.81 -2.04
CA PHE A 626 0.33 -19.18 -1.78
C PHE A 626 -0.69 -20.15 -1.16
N SER A 627 -0.64 -21.45 -1.51
CA SER A 627 -1.40 -22.53 -0.85
C SER A 627 -1.00 -22.65 0.62
N ALA A 628 0.30 -22.70 0.90
CA ALA A 628 0.81 -22.70 2.27
C ALA A 628 0.42 -21.43 3.05
N MET A 629 0.44 -20.26 2.40
CA MET A 629 0.03 -18.99 3.00
C MET A 629 -1.48 -18.93 3.30
N ALA A 630 -2.32 -19.59 2.49
CA ALA A 630 -3.75 -19.72 2.74
C ALA A 630 -4.07 -20.54 4.00
N GLY A 631 -3.14 -21.42 4.40
CA GLY A 631 -3.26 -22.29 5.55
C GLY A 631 -4.26 -23.44 5.34
N THR A 632 -4.44 -24.24 6.38
CA THR A 632 -5.33 -25.41 6.36
C THR A 632 -6.65 -25.14 7.09
N GLU A 633 -7.67 -25.92 6.75
CA GLU A 633 -8.98 -25.90 7.38
C GLU A 633 -9.43 -27.33 7.68
N ASP A 634 -9.92 -27.56 8.91
CA ASP A 634 -10.49 -28.85 9.30
C ASP A 634 -11.86 -29.02 8.63
N LYS A 635 -11.96 -29.93 7.66
CA LYS A 635 -13.23 -30.33 7.05
C LYS A 635 -13.64 -31.71 7.58
N ILE A 636 -14.91 -31.83 7.93
CA ILE A 636 -15.48 -33.13 8.27
C ILE A 636 -15.78 -33.82 6.94
N GLU A 637 -15.12 -34.95 6.69
CA GLU A 637 -15.43 -35.81 5.56
C GLU A 637 -16.33 -36.95 6.02
N GLU A 638 -17.46 -37.12 5.35
CA GLU A 638 -18.30 -38.29 5.51
C GLU A 638 -17.75 -39.42 4.65
N GLN A 639 -17.14 -40.42 5.29
CA GLN A 639 -16.78 -41.67 4.65
C GLN A 639 -17.98 -42.59 4.66
N ASN A 640 -18.60 -42.76 3.50
CA ASN A 640 -19.70 -43.69 3.31
C ASN A 640 -19.14 -45.03 2.81
N ALA A 641 -19.28 -46.08 3.62
CA ALA A 641 -18.99 -47.45 3.22
C ALA A 641 -20.30 -48.22 3.04
N THR A 642 -20.40 -48.91 1.90
CA THR A 642 -21.51 -49.82 1.59
C THR A 642 -20.95 -51.23 1.62
N SER A 643 -21.47 -52.06 2.51
CA SER A 643 -21.14 -53.48 2.57
C SER A 643 -22.30 -54.28 2.00
N GLU A 644 -22.04 -55.03 0.94
CA GLU A 644 -23.00 -55.88 0.24
C GLU A 644 -22.52 -57.33 0.27
N THR A 645 -23.43 -58.23 0.61
CA THR A 645 -23.23 -59.68 0.41
C THR A 645 -23.94 -60.15 -0.86
N PRO A 646 -23.37 -61.12 -1.61
CA PRO A 646 -23.96 -61.58 -2.87
C PRO A 646 -25.39 -62.06 -2.69
N LEU A 647 -26.28 -61.71 -3.62
CA LEU A 647 -27.69 -62.14 -3.65
C LEU A 647 -27.88 -63.67 -3.66
N SER A 648 -26.83 -64.42 -4.04
CA SER A 648 -26.80 -65.89 -4.05
C SER A 648 -26.36 -66.52 -2.72
N GLY A 649 -26.00 -65.73 -1.70
CA GLY A 649 -25.63 -66.23 -0.38
C GLY A 649 -26.84 -66.51 0.50
N ASP A 650 -26.66 -67.37 1.51
CA ASP A 650 -27.75 -67.82 2.42
C ASP A 650 -28.41 -66.68 3.23
N SER A 651 -27.82 -65.48 3.29
CA SER A 651 -28.39 -64.30 3.96
C SER A 651 -27.84 -62.98 3.38
N PRO A 652 -28.42 -62.46 2.28
CA PRO A 652 -27.96 -61.22 1.67
C PRO A 652 -28.31 -60.03 2.57
N THR A 653 -27.30 -59.25 2.90
CA THR A 653 -27.39 -58.03 3.71
C THR A 653 -26.73 -56.87 2.98
N LEU A 654 -27.38 -55.72 3.07
CA LEU A 654 -26.94 -54.43 2.55
C LEU A 654 -26.86 -53.49 3.74
N SER A 655 -25.65 -53.07 4.12
CA SER A 655 -25.46 -52.14 5.23
C SER A 655 -24.73 -50.89 4.75
N TYR A 656 -25.30 -49.73 5.07
CA TYR A 656 -24.67 -48.43 4.89
C TYR A 656 -24.09 -47.98 6.22
N SER A 657 -22.79 -47.67 6.24
CA SER A 657 -22.15 -47.03 7.38
C SER A 657 -21.56 -45.70 6.92
N SER A 658 -21.94 -44.62 7.60
CA SER A 658 -21.31 -43.31 7.43
C SER A 658 -20.43 -43.02 8.64
N ARG A 659 -19.19 -42.61 8.40
CA ARG A 659 -18.25 -42.19 9.43
C ARG A 659 -17.75 -40.80 9.11
N GLU A 660 -18.01 -39.86 10.00
CA GLU A 660 -17.41 -38.53 9.95
C GLU A 660 -15.96 -38.60 10.44
N VAL A 661 -15.02 -38.25 9.58
CA VAL A 661 -13.59 -38.14 9.90
C VAL A 661 -13.17 -36.68 9.73
N PRO A 662 -12.62 -36.04 10.77
CA PRO A 662 -12.03 -34.71 10.62
C PRO A 662 -10.71 -34.82 9.85
N THR A 663 -10.66 -34.25 8.64
CA THR A 663 -9.49 -34.20 7.78
C THR A 663 -9.01 -32.76 7.63
N GLN A 664 -7.70 -32.51 7.76
CA GLN A 664 -7.10 -31.23 7.44
C GLN A 664 -6.89 -31.11 5.93
N LYS A 665 -7.53 -30.12 5.31
CA LYS A 665 -7.34 -29.80 3.89
C LYS A 665 -6.81 -28.39 3.73
N ASN A 666 -6.15 -28.10 2.61
CA ASN A 666 -5.74 -26.73 2.32
C ASN A 666 -7.00 -25.88 2.13
N ARG A 667 -6.96 -24.62 2.61
CA ARG A 667 -8.06 -23.69 2.42
C ARG A 667 -8.24 -23.33 0.94
N VAL A 668 -7.14 -23.26 0.22
CA VAL A 668 -7.06 -23.08 -1.23
C VAL A 668 -6.06 -24.11 -1.73
N GLU A 669 -6.51 -25.03 -2.60
CA GLU A 669 -5.60 -26.02 -3.19
C GLU A 669 -4.71 -25.36 -4.25
N GLU A 670 -3.50 -25.89 -4.47
CA GLU A 670 -2.60 -25.34 -5.49
C GLU A 670 -3.30 -25.27 -6.85
N ILE A 671 -3.99 -26.35 -7.23
CA ILE A 671 -4.66 -26.46 -8.53
C ILE A 671 -5.72 -25.37 -8.74
N ASP A 672 -6.43 -24.97 -7.68
CA ASP A 672 -7.46 -23.92 -7.75
C ASP A 672 -6.84 -22.56 -8.07
N ILE A 673 -5.61 -22.30 -7.60
CA ILE A 673 -4.86 -21.09 -7.94
C ILE A 673 -4.47 -21.15 -9.41
N ARG A 674 -3.98 -22.29 -9.93
CA ARG A 674 -3.61 -22.43 -11.35
C ARG A 674 -4.77 -22.14 -12.28
N LEU A 675 -5.90 -22.76 -11.96
CA LEU A 675 -7.08 -22.87 -12.81
C LEU A 675 -8.02 -21.66 -12.65
N ARG A 676 -7.60 -20.60 -11.93
CA ARG A 676 -8.34 -19.34 -11.94
C ARG A 676 -8.48 -18.83 -13.39
N ASP A 677 -9.71 -18.49 -13.74
CA ASP A 677 -10.03 -17.93 -15.05
C ASP A 677 -9.42 -16.52 -15.22
N PHE A 678 -9.47 -16.04 -16.46
CA PHE A 678 -9.01 -14.69 -16.79
C PHE A 678 -9.71 -13.62 -15.93
N GLN A 679 -8.92 -12.71 -15.34
CA GLN A 679 -9.34 -11.68 -14.37
C GLN A 679 -9.84 -12.21 -13.01
N GLU A 680 -9.79 -13.53 -12.77
CA GLU A 680 -10.03 -14.09 -11.45
C GLU A 680 -8.73 -14.19 -10.67
N ILE A 681 -8.82 -13.88 -9.37
CA ILE A 681 -7.69 -13.81 -8.47
C ILE A 681 -8.02 -14.48 -7.15
N THR A 682 -6.97 -14.98 -6.50
CA THR A 682 -6.98 -15.29 -5.07
C THR A 682 -6.44 -14.05 -4.34
N LEU A 683 -7.30 -13.38 -3.58
CA LEU A 683 -7.00 -12.14 -2.87
C LEU A 683 -6.69 -12.42 -1.40
N PHE A 684 -5.47 -12.12 -0.98
CA PHE A 684 -5.09 -12.01 0.43
C PHE A 684 -5.17 -10.55 0.83
N THR A 685 -5.81 -10.23 1.94
CA THR A 685 -5.99 -8.83 2.37
C THR A 685 -6.16 -8.72 3.87
N THR A 686 -6.07 -7.49 4.38
CA THR A 686 -6.26 -7.16 5.79
C THR A 686 -7.40 -6.17 5.98
N ARG A 687 -8.04 -6.20 7.16
CA ARG A 687 -9.00 -5.20 7.61
C ARG A 687 -8.57 -4.65 8.94
N ASP A 688 -8.28 -3.35 9.01
CA ASP A 688 -7.76 -2.66 10.20
C ASP A 688 -6.49 -3.34 10.76
N GLY A 689 -5.61 -3.81 9.87
CA GLY A 689 -4.39 -4.55 10.19
C GLY A 689 -4.58 -6.01 10.60
N ARG A 690 -5.81 -6.55 10.58
CA ARG A 690 -6.06 -7.98 10.81
C ARG A 690 -6.06 -8.74 9.47
N PRO A 691 -5.31 -9.84 9.32
CA PRO A 691 -5.38 -10.68 8.14
C PRO A 691 -6.76 -11.35 8.02
N LEU A 692 -7.31 -11.33 6.82
CA LEU A 692 -8.51 -12.05 6.45
C LEU A 692 -8.14 -13.37 5.75
N PRO A 693 -9.01 -14.39 5.82
CA PRO A 693 -8.82 -15.58 4.98
C PRO A 693 -8.81 -15.17 3.49
N PRO A 694 -8.11 -15.93 2.63
CA PRO A 694 -8.08 -15.68 1.20
C PRO A 694 -9.50 -15.66 0.61
N ILE A 695 -9.72 -14.72 -0.31
CA ILE A 695 -11.01 -14.49 -0.96
C ILE A 695 -10.84 -14.75 -2.46
N HIS A 696 -11.70 -15.57 -3.04
CA HIS A 696 -11.80 -15.68 -4.50
C HIS A 696 -12.51 -14.44 -5.03
N ALA A 697 -11.81 -13.64 -5.83
CA ALA A 697 -12.30 -12.36 -6.31
C ALA A 697 -12.06 -12.20 -7.81
N LYS A 698 -12.78 -11.25 -8.40
CA LYS A 698 -12.66 -10.86 -9.81
C LYS A 698 -12.32 -9.40 -9.94
N VAL A 699 -11.33 -9.12 -10.78
CA VAL A 699 -10.96 -7.77 -11.19
C VAL A 699 -11.55 -7.46 -12.56
N SER A 700 -11.48 -6.22 -13.01
CA SER A 700 -12.11 -5.83 -14.27
C SER A 700 -11.33 -4.69 -14.92
N PHE A 701 -11.31 -4.69 -16.25
CA PHE A 701 -10.78 -3.57 -17.01
C PHE A 701 -11.61 -2.30 -16.82
N LEU A 702 -10.99 -1.17 -17.11
CA LEU A 702 -11.69 0.09 -17.24
C LEU A 702 -12.74 0.02 -18.34
N LYS A 703 -13.92 0.59 -18.08
CA LYS A 703 -14.99 0.71 -19.08
C LYS A 703 -14.72 1.93 -19.96
N GLU A 704 -15.30 1.97 -21.16
CA GLU A 704 -15.17 3.13 -22.05
C GLU A 704 -15.55 4.47 -21.40
N ASN A 705 -16.57 4.44 -20.51
CA ASN A 705 -17.00 5.64 -19.78
C ASN A 705 -15.96 6.14 -18.76
N ASP A 706 -15.03 5.30 -18.30
CA ASP A 706 -13.98 5.69 -17.35
C ASP A 706 -12.91 6.57 -17.99
N TRP A 707 -12.78 6.51 -19.32
CA TRP A 707 -11.85 7.27 -20.15
C TRP A 707 -12.41 8.63 -20.59
N LYS A 708 -13.73 8.81 -20.51
CA LYS A 708 -14.38 10.06 -20.89
C LYS A 708 -14.06 11.16 -19.88
N PRO A 709 -13.99 12.43 -20.32
CA PRO A 709 -13.80 13.54 -19.40
C PRO A 709 -14.96 13.59 -18.40
N ALA A 710 -14.63 13.71 -17.12
CA ALA A 710 -15.65 13.83 -16.08
C ALA A 710 -16.42 15.13 -16.31
N SER A 711 -17.76 15.07 -16.32
CA SER A 711 -18.64 16.25 -16.45
C SER A 711 -18.48 17.16 -15.23
N THR A 712 -17.46 18.00 -15.20
CA THR A 712 -17.14 18.81 -14.03
C THR A 712 -16.88 20.22 -14.48
N GLN A 713 -17.96 21.02 -14.48
CA GLN A 713 -17.94 22.47 -14.74
C GLN A 713 -16.89 23.21 -13.88
N THR A 714 -16.44 22.63 -12.77
CA THR A 714 -15.48 23.23 -11.83
C THR A 714 -13.99 23.02 -12.18
N ALA A 715 -13.61 21.97 -12.93
CA ALA A 715 -12.20 21.77 -13.30
C ALA A 715 -11.73 22.85 -14.30
N THR A 716 -12.63 23.27 -15.18
CA THR A 716 -12.46 24.46 -16.04
C THR A 716 -12.18 25.73 -15.23
N VAL A 717 -12.83 25.89 -14.07
CA VAL A 717 -12.67 27.10 -13.25
C VAL A 717 -11.27 27.21 -12.63
N ILE A 718 -10.67 26.08 -12.27
CA ILE A 718 -9.29 26.06 -11.74
C ILE A 718 -8.29 26.42 -12.85
N ASP A 719 -8.44 25.82 -14.03
CA ASP A 719 -7.63 26.17 -15.22
C ASP A 719 -7.77 27.67 -15.57
N ASP A 720 -9.00 28.17 -15.62
CA ASP A 720 -9.30 29.57 -15.93
C ASP A 720 -8.64 30.49 -14.90
N PHE A 721 -8.72 30.16 -13.61
CA PHE A 721 -8.06 30.90 -12.52
C PHE A 721 -6.53 30.90 -12.64
N LEU A 722 -5.92 29.75 -12.94
CA LEU A 722 -4.47 29.65 -13.13
C LEU A 722 -4.01 30.43 -14.37
N SER A 723 -4.81 30.42 -15.43
CA SER A 723 -4.52 31.16 -16.66
C SER A 723 -4.56 32.69 -16.44
N SER A 724 -5.48 33.20 -15.61
CA SER A 724 -5.60 34.63 -15.31
C SER A 724 -4.50 35.17 -14.38
N HIS A 725 -3.92 34.32 -13.52
CA HIS A 725 -2.83 34.70 -12.62
C HIS A 725 -1.45 34.63 -13.28
N LYS A 726 -1.28 33.84 -14.35
CA LYS A 726 -0.03 33.81 -15.15
C LYS A 726 0.32 35.16 -15.77
N THR A 727 -0.68 35.95 -16.17
CA THR A 727 -0.45 37.25 -16.82
C THR A 727 0.19 38.29 -15.91
N PHE A 728 0.09 38.15 -14.57
CA PHE A 728 0.60 39.13 -13.62
C PHE A 728 2.08 38.92 -13.23
N SER A 729 2.64 37.70 -13.39
CA SER A 729 4.03 37.40 -12.99
C SER A 729 5.06 37.44 -14.13
N SER A 730 4.61 37.63 -15.37
CA SER A 730 5.47 37.54 -16.57
C SER A 730 6.31 38.78 -16.89
N SER A 731 6.21 39.87 -16.12
CA SER A 731 6.75 41.17 -16.54
C SER A 731 8.12 41.59 -15.97
N GLU A 732 8.73 40.95 -14.97
CA GLU A 732 9.94 41.53 -14.35
C GLU A 732 11.19 40.66 -14.17
N GLU A 733 11.16 39.32 -14.32
CA GLU A 733 12.38 38.51 -14.09
C GLU A 733 12.78 37.53 -15.20
N THR A 734 11.93 37.29 -16.21
CA THR A 734 12.19 36.28 -17.26
C THR A 734 12.79 36.84 -18.56
N SER A 735 12.73 38.16 -18.79
CA SER A 735 13.25 38.77 -20.03
C SER A 735 14.78 38.74 -20.12
N VAL A 736 15.50 38.73 -18.98
CA VAL A 736 16.97 38.75 -18.98
C VAL A 736 17.59 37.35 -19.17
N PHE A 737 16.87 36.28 -18.82
CA PHE A 737 17.38 34.90 -18.97
C PHE A 737 17.01 34.25 -20.32
N ALA A 738 15.88 34.60 -20.93
CA ALA A 738 15.43 33.96 -22.18
C ALA A 738 16.18 34.46 -23.42
N GLU A 739 16.57 35.74 -23.46
CA GLU A 739 17.26 36.33 -24.63
C GLU A 739 18.72 35.85 -24.78
N ASP A 740 19.41 35.51 -23.69
CA ASP A 740 20.77 34.99 -23.72
C ASP A 740 20.85 33.49 -24.11
N ILE A 741 19.79 32.72 -23.85
CA ILE A 741 19.71 31.28 -24.18
C ILE A 741 19.64 31.07 -25.70
N PHE A 742 18.87 31.89 -26.42
CA PHE A 742 18.74 31.78 -27.87
C PHE A 742 20.01 32.20 -28.65
N LYS A 743 20.84 33.09 -28.10
CA LYS A 743 22.13 33.47 -28.69
C LYS A 743 23.21 32.41 -28.48
N ASN A 744 23.23 31.75 -27.32
CA ASN A 744 24.26 30.76 -26.99
C ASN A 744 23.99 29.38 -27.61
N HIS A 745 22.74 29.01 -27.90
CA HIS A 745 22.45 27.71 -28.50
C HIS A 745 22.94 27.58 -29.96
N LYS A 746 22.99 28.70 -30.71
CA LYS A 746 23.53 28.73 -32.08
C LYS A 746 25.06 28.64 -32.14
N SER A 747 25.79 29.13 -31.11
CA SER A 747 27.26 29.10 -31.13
C SER A 747 27.82 27.69 -30.89
N ILE A 748 27.16 26.89 -30.04
CA ILE A 748 27.61 25.54 -29.68
C ILE A 748 27.46 24.55 -30.85
N VAL A 749 26.44 24.67 -31.70
CA VAL A 749 26.29 23.79 -32.88
C VAL A 749 27.30 24.14 -33.98
N SER A 750 27.74 25.40 -34.07
CA SER A 750 28.73 25.84 -35.05
C SER A 750 30.18 25.45 -34.72
N SER A 751 30.53 25.29 -33.43
CA SER A 751 31.91 25.01 -33.00
C SER A 751 32.33 23.55 -33.17
N TYR A 752 31.39 22.63 -33.38
CA TYR A 752 31.66 21.21 -33.64
C TYR A 752 31.73 20.83 -35.12
N LEU A 753 31.50 21.76 -36.05
CA LEU A 753 31.46 21.48 -37.50
C LEU A 753 32.60 22.05 -38.34
N SER A 754 33.53 22.84 -37.80
CA SER A 754 34.63 23.42 -38.60
C SER A 754 36.00 22.85 -38.24
N LYS A 755 36.32 21.67 -38.77
CA LYS A 755 37.69 21.28 -39.19
C LYS A 755 37.65 19.94 -39.94
N LYS A 756 37.18 19.97 -41.18
CA LYS A 756 37.57 18.98 -42.20
C LYS A 756 37.92 19.74 -43.48
N GLN A 757 39.18 19.67 -43.87
CA GLN A 757 39.64 20.07 -45.21
C GLN A 757 38.97 19.17 -46.25
N PRO A 758 38.57 19.70 -47.42
CA PRO A 758 37.96 18.89 -48.47
C PRO A 758 39.04 18.13 -49.23
N VAL A 759 38.95 16.80 -49.23
CA VAL A 759 39.68 15.93 -50.16
C VAL A 759 38.73 15.56 -51.29
N SER A 760 39.11 15.90 -52.51
CA SER A 760 38.43 15.57 -53.75
C SER A 760 38.59 14.09 -54.09
N ILE A 761 37.48 13.37 -54.32
CA ILE A 761 37.52 12.01 -54.90
C ILE A 761 36.59 11.95 -56.12
N LYS A 762 37.19 11.45 -57.21
CA LYS A 762 36.63 11.31 -58.56
C LYS A 762 35.54 10.23 -58.63
N LYS A 763 34.60 10.45 -59.54
CA LYS A 763 33.66 9.46 -60.09
C LYS A 763 34.43 8.31 -60.75
N ASN A 764 33.98 7.07 -60.52
CA ASN A 764 33.72 6.06 -61.56
C ASN A 764 33.02 4.83 -60.95
N GLU A 765 31.92 4.42 -61.61
CA GLU A 765 31.42 3.05 -61.86
C GLU A 765 31.18 2.11 -60.65
N SER A 766 30.16 1.25 -60.58
CA SER A 766 29.16 0.70 -61.53
C SER A 766 28.08 -0.03 -60.71
N GLN A 767 26.82 -0.01 -61.17
CA GLN A 767 25.70 -0.78 -60.62
C GLN A 767 25.92 -2.30 -60.74
N PRO A 768 25.18 -3.11 -59.94
CA PRO A 768 24.26 -4.02 -60.61
C PRO A 768 22.88 -4.17 -59.94
N ASN A 769 21.88 -4.08 -60.83
CA ASN A 769 20.59 -4.76 -60.94
C ASN A 769 19.99 -5.58 -59.78
N SER A 770 18.71 -5.25 -59.55
CA SER A 770 17.66 -6.09 -58.95
C SER A 770 17.33 -7.33 -59.79
N PRO A 771 16.63 -8.30 -59.18
CA PRO A 771 15.42 -8.81 -59.83
C PRO A 771 14.20 -8.93 -58.90
N GLN A 772 13.04 -8.84 -59.56
CA GLN A 772 11.68 -8.92 -59.05
C GLN A 772 11.23 -10.35 -58.73
N SER A 773 10.14 -10.37 -57.97
CA SER A 773 9.16 -11.41 -57.68
C SER A 773 8.77 -12.36 -58.82
N ASP A 774 8.56 -13.63 -58.46
CA ASP A 774 7.59 -14.52 -59.08
C ASP A 774 6.76 -15.24 -58.00
N ILE A 775 5.45 -15.33 -58.28
CA ILE A 775 4.39 -15.98 -57.50
C ILE A 775 4.21 -17.39 -58.06
N GLU A 776 4.17 -18.44 -57.22
CA GLU A 776 3.27 -19.59 -57.37
C GLU A 776 3.43 -20.63 -56.23
N GLY A 777 2.30 -21.21 -55.82
CA GLY A 777 2.20 -22.62 -55.40
C GLY A 777 2.38 -22.98 -53.93
N SER A 778 1.27 -23.15 -53.20
CA SER A 778 1.19 -23.88 -51.93
C SER A 778 1.51 -25.38 -52.12
N PRO A 779 2.33 -26.02 -51.27
CA PRO A 779 2.34 -27.47 -51.16
C PRO A 779 1.40 -27.93 -50.03
N SER A 780 0.41 -28.72 -50.41
CA SER A 780 -0.41 -29.56 -49.55
C SER A 780 0.46 -30.55 -48.76
N LEU A 781 0.17 -30.70 -47.47
CA LEU A 781 0.74 -31.74 -46.62
C LEU A 781 0.37 -33.14 -47.15
N PRO A 782 1.23 -34.14 -47.01
CA PRO A 782 0.94 -35.52 -47.42
C PRO A 782 -0.18 -36.13 -46.56
N ASP A 783 -1.05 -36.91 -47.19
CA ASP A 783 -2.14 -37.63 -46.52
C ASP A 783 -1.60 -38.51 -45.39
N GLY A 784 -2.08 -38.25 -44.17
CA GLY A 784 -1.80 -39.05 -42.98
C GLY A 784 -1.02 -38.38 -41.84
N SER A 785 -0.83 -37.05 -41.84
CA SER A 785 -0.24 -36.33 -40.70
C SER A 785 -1.27 -35.53 -39.91
N GLU A 786 -1.53 -35.94 -38.66
CA GLU A 786 -2.40 -35.25 -37.69
C GLU A 786 -1.60 -34.22 -36.85
N THR A 787 -2.19 -33.06 -36.58
CA THR A 787 -1.65 -32.02 -35.69
C THR A 787 -2.10 -32.19 -34.25
N ILE A 788 -1.24 -31.76 -33.33
CA ILE A 788 -1.29 -31.99 -31.86
C ILE A 788 -2.55 -31.46 -31.14
N ASP A 789 -3.41 -30.69 -31.82
CA ASP A 789 -4.62 -30.11 -31.24
C ASP A 789 -5.84 -31.06 -31.23
N ASP A 790 -5.78 -32.24 -31.86
CA ASP A 790 -6.87 -33.23 -31.86
C ASP A 790 -6.79 -34.31 -30.76
N LEU A 791 -5.82 -34.19 -29.83
CA LEU A 791 -5.61 -35.18 -28.75
C LEU A 791 -6.33 -34.87 -27.42
N PHE A 792 -7.17 -33.82 -27.37
CA PHE A 792 -7.95 -33.49 -26.17
C PHE A 792 -9.43 -33.19 -26.48
N GLN A 793 -10.11 -34.16 -27.10
CA GLN A 793 -11.53 -34.41 -26.83
C GLN A 793 -11.78 -35.91 -26.72
N LYS A 794 -11.80 -36.40 -25.47
CA LYS A 794 -12.58 -37.56 -25.05
C LYS A 794 -12.97 -37.43 -23.59
#